data_AF-A0A507E871-F1
#
_entry.id   AF-A0A507E871-F1
#
_cell.length_a   1.000
_cell.length_b   1.000
_cell.length_c   1.000
_cell.angle_alpha   90.00
_cell.angle_beta   90.00
_cell.angle_gamma   90.00
#
_symmetry.space_group_name_H-M   'P 1'
#
loop_
_entity.id
_entity.type
_entity.pdbx_description
1 polymer ?
#
loop_
_entity_poly.entity_id
_entity_poly.type
_entity_poly.pdbx_seq_one_letter_code
_entity_poly.pdbx_strand_id
1 'polypeptide(L)'
;MKVSKCLFMSWLGVLVCIGLVFGAPAQPAKAANGDYTFSVGVQYTAGQIVDYQGMRYRVVVNHISQADWYPGCCAVLWELIGALDGSSAGGVVVPGGTVSGTTGTTVPPGISWSSRTFAPYVDILLWPTLDVSAVAQTTGVTHYTLAFVFADTAGNPAWGGVTPVSGGFYLDIVSKLRGLGGDVIISFGGAIGQELAAVVTDVLTLQSRYQSVINKYQLTWADFDIEGPSLLDKASVDRRNQALAGLQKANPKMLISYTLPVLPNGLTDDGVYLLKSAVKYGVRVDVVNIMAMDYGSGVAPNGATGMGGYAISAAQATYAQAQAAGLTTTKIGVTPMIGQNDVAGEVFRVEDAKQLVDWAKSVTWVAEIAMWSVNRDTSKAGPLYASSQLKQNDYDFVKTLVAFEGGVVVGGGGGGQPGATTICQTTAATTAVVVPTPPTTSPPVASGWGSKTFAPYVDVLLWPTLDVSAVAQKTGSLYYTLAFITADSAKNPAWGGVTKWSDEFYLDILTKLRALGGDAIISFGGATGIELALSVTDATQLQAKYQSVIDTYKVTWVDFDIEGGALGNKASIDRRNQAISGLQKANPKLLVSYTLPVLPTGVTADGVYLLQSAVKYGVRVDVVNIMAMDYGPAAAPNGASGMGGYAIQAAQSTYQQVQSAGLKSTKIGVTPMIGQNDVQGEIFRTADASQLLTWAQQTTWVAQLAMWSINRDNSIKGPLYASSQITQKDYEFTGIFKAFNVAASKTVQATQAATLPPLVLGGGKPLTRIQAREAVEPTQHVERVKAREWTYYPVPEIPKRPEDPKDLPAPDPELIHTPEKRGLADTPVVAKLGRSLKWTTKTFAPYVDVTAWPIFDLSAASEKSGLRYFTLGFIVADKQGDPSWGGYYKVKTNHYADHISKLRTMYQGEVIVSFGGAAGKELALKATSVDGLVSKYQQVIDAYQVSWADFDIEGKTLANKKVVDIRNRALVKLKEQNPGLVISYTLPVEIFGLTNEGKWLLKNAKDNGLDVDVVNIMTMDYDPAHCPSKTCETVMGQHAISAAQSTKAQLESLGFTSTKVGITPMIGQNDLASEVFTLHNAQELVDFAANNDWVAFIGFWSLNRDNSIKADDMEVSSGIVQGDWAFSTLFAVFGL
;
A
#
# COMPACT_ATOMS: atom_id res chain seq x y z
N MET A 1 32.12 70.76 -56.64
CA MET A 1 32.30 70.90 -55.17
C MET A 1 31.45 69.83 -54.49
N LYS A 2 31.91 68.95 -53.60
CA LYS A 2 33.24 68.38 -53.29
C LYS A 2 33.04 67.37 -52.11
N VAL A 3 33.61 66.14 -52.19
CA VAL A 3 33.94 65.16 -51.11
C VAL A 3 32.74 64.34 -50.51
N SER A 4 32.63 62.99 -50.46
CA SER A 4 33.51 61.84 -50.72
C SER A 4 32.76 60.51 -51.00
N LYS A 5 33.14 59.80 -52.08
CA LYS A 5 33.15 58.33 -52.26
C LYS A 5 34.63 57.92 -52.19
N CYS A 6 35.06 57.08 -51.23
CA CYS A 6 36.26 56.20 -51.23
C CYS A 6 36.52 55.62 -49.81
N LEU A 7 36.89 54.33 -49.72
CA LEU A 7 37.06 53.40 -48.55
C LEU A 7 35.76 52.72 -48.06
N PHE A 8 35.35 51.50 -48.44
CA PHE A 8 35.94 50.12 -48.41
C PHE A 8 36.11 49.49 -47.01
N MET A 9 35.36 48.38 -46.76
CA MET A 9 35.50 47.32 -45.72
C MET A 9 35.45 47.78 -44.24
N SER A 10 34.41 47.45 -43.46
CA SER A 10 34.06 46.09 -43.04
C SER A 10 32.83 46.11 -42.09
N TRP A 11 32.13 44.98 -42.00
CA TRP A 11 31.07 44.62 -41.02
C TRP A 11 29.62 44.99 -41.36
N LEU A 12 29.06 44.36 -42.40
CA LEU A 12 27.66 43.92 -42.39
C LEU A 12 27.65 42.42 -42.03
N GLY A 13 27.40 42.15 -40.75
CA GLY A 13 27.32 40.81 -40.19
C GLY A 13 27.27 40.90 -38.66
N VAL A 14 26.40 40.10 -38.05
CA VAL A 14 26.31 39.82 -36.60
C VAL A 14 25.36 40.74 -35.79
N LEU A 15 24.07 40.38 -35.82
CA LEU A 15 23.06 40.71 -34.79
C LEU A 15 22.50 39.41 -34.17
N VAL A 16 23.36 38.40 -34.02
CA VAL A 16 23.05 37.11 -33.39
C VAL A 16 24.29 36.65 -32.62
N CYS A 17 24.08 36.06 -31.43
CA CYS A 17 25.03 35.39 -30.54
C CYS A 17 25.70 36.27 -29.47
N ILE A 18 25.24 36.13 -28.22
CA ILE A 18 25.95 35.53 -27.07
C ILE A 18 24.90 35.36 -25.94
N GLY A 19 24.37 34.14 -25.79
CA GLY A 19 23.47 33.74 -24.70
C GLY A 19 24.23 32.88 -23.68
N LEU A 20 24.16 33.24 -22.40
CA LEU A 20 24.79 32.51 -21.29
C LEU A 20 23.72 31.65 -20.60
N VAL A 21 23.99 30.34 -20.56
CA VAL A 21 23.03 29.26 -20.30
C VAL A 21 23.00 28.90 -18.82
N PHE A 22 21.89 29.20 -18.15
CA PHE A 22 21.50 28.50 -16.94
C PHE A 22 21.17 27.06 -17.29
N GLY A 23 21.75 26.09 -16.57
CA GLY A 23 21.40 24.68 -16.74
C GLY A 23 19.94 24.46 -16.36
N ALA A 24 19.04 24.52 -17.34
CA ALA A 24 17.63 24.25 -17.16
C ALA A 24 17.43 22.82 -16.62
N PRO A 25 16.38 22.58 -15.81
CA PRO A 25 15.96 21.22 -15.49
C PRO A 25 15.85 20.43 -16.79
N ALA A 26 16.41 19.21 -16.80
CA ALA A 26 16.51 18.40 -18.00
C ALA A 26 15.13 18.35 -18.67
N GLN A 27 15.07 18.77 -19.93
CA GLN A 27 13.85 18.70 -20.73
C GLN A 27 13.66 17.25 -21.19
N PRO A 28 12.41 16.79 -21.33
CA PRO A 28 12.16 15.42 -21.78
C PRO A 28 12.69 15.23 -23.20
N ALA A 29 13.29 14.07 -23.47
CA ALA A 29 13.77 13.73 -24.81
C ALA A 29 12.57 13.70 -25.77
N LYS A 30 12.73 14.19 -27.01
CA LYS A 30 11.68 14.11 -28.03
C LYS A 30 11.83 12.86 -28.88
N ALA A 31 10.72 12.17 -29.13
CA ALA A 31 10.60 11.11 -30.10
C ALA A 31 10.54 11.67 -31.53
N ALA A 32 10.71 10.80 -32.52
CA ALA A 32 10.80 11.17 -33.94
C ALA A 32 9.52 11.80 -34.52
N ASN A 33 8.37 11.60 -33.88
CA ASN A 33 7.07 12.18 -34.20
C ASN A 33 6.88 13.61 -33.67
N GLY A 34 7.84 14.15 -32.91
CA GLY A 34 7.80 15.50 -32.34
C GLY A 34 7.25 15.60 -30.91
N ASP A 35 6.74 14.50 -30.36
CA ASP A 35 6.25 14.39 -28.99
C ASP A 35 7.39 14.11 -28.00
N TYR A 36 7.16 14.39 -26.73
CA TYR A 36 8.13 14.19 -25.65
C TYR A 36 8.03 12.76 -25.11
N THR A 37 9.10 12.06 -24.80
CA THR A 37 9.04 10.73 -24.17
C THR A 37 8.97 10.90 -22.65
N PHE A 38 8.10 10.12 -21.99
CA PHE A 38 8.03 10.18 -20.53
C PHE A 38 9.34 9.72 -19.87
N SER A 39 9.77 10.41 -18.82
CA SER A 39 10.98 10.14 -18.07
C SER A 39 10.82 10.69 -16.66
N VAL A 40 11.22 9.93 -15.65
CA VAL A 40 11.11 10.31 -14.24
C VAL A 40 12.21 11.31 -13.87
N GLY A 41 11.87 12.32 -13.06
CA GLY A 41 12.77 13.38 -12.61
C GLY A 41 12.92 14.52 -13.60
N VAL A 42 12.01 14.61 -14.59
CA VAL A 42 12.05 15.56 -15.70
C VAL A 42 10.91 16.56 -15.57
N GLN A 43 11.18 17.82 -15.90
CA GLN A 43 10.19 18.89 -15.83
C GLN A 43 9.30 18.92 -17.08
N TYR A 44 7.99 18.83 -16.87
CA TYR A 44 6.95 18.92 -17.88
C TYR A 44 6.16 20.22 -17.74
N THR A 45 5.84 20.82 -18.89
CA THR A 45 5.07 22.08 -18.98
C THR A 45 3.68 21.80 -19.55
N ALA A 46 2.66 22.42 -18.96
CA ALA A 46 1.27 22.30 -19.39
C ALA A 46 1.12 22.53 -20.90
N GLY A 47 0.36 21.66 -21.57
CA GLY A 47 0.15 21.65 -23.02
C GLY A 47 1.16 20.81 -23.82
N GLN A 48 2.29 20.39 -23.25
CA GLN A 48 3.21 19.45 -23.93
C GLN A 48 2.54 18.09 -24.15
N ILE A 49 2.85 17.43 -25.27
CA ILE A 49 2.35 16.08 -25.57
C ILE A 49 3.48 15.08 -25.31
N VAL A 50 3.19 14.09 -24.48
CA VAL A 50 4.10 13.09 -23.97
C VAL A 50 3.67 11.69 -24.37
N ASP A 51 4.59 10.98 -25.01
CA ASP A 51 4.49 9.59 -25.39
C ASP A 51 4.94 8.69 -24.24
N TYR A 52 4.06 7.77 -23.85
CA TYR A 52 4.35 6.76 -22.85
C TYR A 52 3.60 5.46 -23.18
N GLN A 53 4.35 4.35 -23.28
CA GLN A 53 3.82 3.00 -23.54
C GLN A 53 2.87 2.88 -24.74
N GLY A 54 3.15 3.56 -25.86
CA GLY A 54 2.31 3.47 -27.07
C GLY A 54 1.13 4.45 -27.09
N MET A 55 0.99 5.30 -26.07
CA MET A 55 -0.09 6.27 -25.92
C MET A 55 0.46 7.69 -25.77
N ARG A 56 -0.31 8.68 -26.23
CA ARG A 56 -0.02 10.11 -26.22
C ARG A 56 -0.84 10.79 -25.13
N TYR A 57 -0.19 11.61 -24.32
CA TYR A 57 -0.80 12.31 -23.18
C TYR A 57 -0.46 13.80 -23.22
N ARG A 58 -1.43 14.69 -23.03
CA ARG A 58 -1.18 16.12 -22.83
C ARG A 58 -0.89 16.40 -21.36
N VAL A 59 0.19 17.12 -21.07
CA VAL A 59 0.50 17.61 -19.72
C VAL A 59 -0.55 18.64 -19.31
N VAL A 60 -1.19 18.43 -18.16
CA VAL A 60 -2.29 19.28 -17.67
C VAL A 60 -1.79 20.46 -16.84
N VAL A 61 -0.79 20.22 -15.97
CA VAL A 61 -0.17 21.24 -15.11
C VAL A 61 1.36 21.11 -15.10
N ASN A 62 2.06 22.21 -14.84
CA ASN A 62 3.53 22.21 -14.74
C ASN A 62 3.97 21.37 -13.53
N HIS A 63 4.85 20.39 -13.73
CA HIS A 63 5.35 19.55 -12.64
C HIS A 63 6.70 18.91 -12.99
N ILE A 64 7.40 18.39 -11.98
CA ILE A 64 8.52 17.47 -12.16
C ILE A 64 7.97 16.07 -11.92
N SER A 65 8.09 15.21 -12.91
CA SER A 65 7.56 13.84 -12.87
C SER A 65 8.26 12.97 -11.83
N GLN A 66 7.48 12.25 -11.01
CA GLN A 66 7.93 11.22 -10.09
C GLN A 66 7.70 9.81 -10.66
N ALA A 67 8.23 8.77 -10.02
CA ALA A 67 8.16 7.40 -10.54
C ALA A 67 6.74 6.83 -10.59
N ASP A 68 5.88 7.33 -9.72
CA ASP A 68 4.45 7.07 -9.60
C ASP A 68 3.58 8.14 -10.29
N TRP A 69 4.18 9.21 -10.84
CA TRP A 69 3.51 10.28 -11.59
C TRP A 69 3.64 10.10 -13.11
N TYR A 70 3.47 8.87 -13.59
CA TYR A 70 3.58 8.55 -15.02
C TYR A 70 2.28 8.86 -15.80
N PRO A 71 2.36 9.19 -17.11
CA PRO A 71 1.19 9.41 -17.94
C PRO A 71 0.26 8.18 -17.91
N GLY A 72 -0.93 8.35 -17.31
CA GLY A 72 -1.89 7.27 -17.03
C GLY A 72 -2.14 6.98 -15.55
N CYS A 73 -1.28 7.40 -14.62
CA CYS A 73 -1.51 7.23 -13.18
C CYS A 73 -2.48 8.26 -12.58
N CYS A 74 -2.45 9.49 -13.12
CA CYS A 74 -2.84 10.68 -12.38
C CYS A 74 -3.38 11.74 -13.36
N ALA A 75 -4.71 11.79 -13.51
CA ALA A 75 -5.38 12.64 -14.49
C ALA A 75 -5.20 14.16 -14.26
N VAL A 76 -4.81 14.55 -13.04
CA VAL A 76 -4.48 15.95 -12.70
C VAL A 76 -3.15 16.43 -13.31
N LEU A 77 -2.28 15.50 -13.70
CA LEU A 77 -0.99 15.78 -14.34
C LEU A 77 -1.00 15.47 -15.85
N TRP A 78 -1.80 14.49 -16.28
CA TRP A 78 -1.76 13.89 -17.61
C TRP A 78 -3.17 13.62 -18.19
N GLU A 79 -3.48 14.21 -19.33
CA GLU A 79 -4.71 13.97 -20.11
C GLU A 79 -4.40 13.01 -21.26
N LEU A 80 -5.02 11.83 -21.31
CA LEU A 80 -4.82 10.91 -22.45
C LEU A 80 -5.48 11.47 -23.72
N ILE A 81 -4.74 11.55 -24.83
CA ILE A 81 -5.23 12.15 -26.08
C ILE A 81 -5.18 11.21 -27.31
N GLY A 82 -4.63 10.00 -27.20
CA GLY A 82 -4.70 8.98 -28.26
C GLY A 82 -3.55 7.97 -28.28
N ALA A 83 -3.51 7.06 -29.26
CA ALA A 83 -2.39 6.14 -29.47
C ALA A 83 -1.30 6.75 -30.37
N LEU A 84 -0.07 6.24 -30.25
CA LEU A 84 1.14 6.73 -30.91
C LEU A 84 1.15 6.58 -32.45
N ASP A 85 0.38 5.65 -33.00
CA ASP A 85 0.28 5.37 -34.45
C ASP A 85 -0.80 6.21 -35.15
N GLY A 86 -1.43 7.15 -34.44
CA GLY A 86 -2.51 7.99 -34.97
C GLY A 86 -3.83 7.24 -35.18
N SER A 87 -3.91 5.96 -34.84
CA SER A 87 -5.18 5.26 -34.74
C SER A 87 -5.89 5.66 -33.44
N SER A 88 -7.20 5.83 -33.50
CA SER A 88 -7.99 5.89 -32.26
C SER A 88 -7.91 4.50 -31.62
N ALA A 89 -7.64 4.44 -30.32
CA ALA A 89 -7.39 3.20 -29.59
C ALA A 89 -8.51 2.18 -29.84
N GLY A 90 -8.26 1.23 -30.76
CA GLY A 90 -9.30 0.40 -31.34
C GLY A 90 -8.78 -0.50 -32.45
N GLY A 91 -7.99 -1.51 -32.08
CA GLY A 91 -7.79 -2.74 -32.86
C GLY A 91 -6.56 -2.77 -33.77
N VAL A 92 -5.76 -3.84 -33.65
CA VAL A 92 -4.91 -4.34 -34.74
C VAL A 92 -5.13 -5.84 -34.92
N VAL A 93 -5.36 -6.18 -36.19
CA VAL A 93 -5.67 -7.48 -36.79
C VAL A 93 -4.41 -8.36 -36.89
N VAL A 94 -4.56 -9.67 -36.68
CA VAL A 94 -3.56 -10.67 -37.09
C VAL A 94 -3.97 -11.22 -38.48
N PRO A 95 -3.04 -11.40 -39.45
CA PRO A 95 -3.39 -11.81 -40.80
C PRO A 95 -3.61 -13.32 -40.93
N GLY A 96 -4.64 -13.71 -41.68
CA GLY A 96 -4.68 -14.99 -42.39
C GLY A 96 -5.72 -16.01 -41.93
N GLY A 97 -6.99 -15.75 -42.22
CA GLY A 97 -8.07 -16.74 -42.14
C GLY A 97 -9.41 -16.11 -42.49
N THR A 98 -9.80 -16.18 -43.76
CA THR A 98 -11.06 -15.62 -44.27
C THR A 98 -12.25 -16.34 -43.65
N VAL A 99 -12.87 -15.75 -42.63
CA VAL A 99 -14.23 -16.07 -42.19
C VAL A 99 -15.12 -14.92 -42.64
N SER A 100 -15.94 -15.19 -43.65
CA SER A 100 -16.99 -14.27 -44.09
C SER A 100 -18.11 -14.30 -43.04
N GLY A 101 -18.36 -13.17 -42.38
CA GLY A 101 -19.40 -13.05 -41.36
C GLY A 101 -19.43 -11.68 -40.68
N THR A 102 -19.80 -10.63 -41.43
CA THR A 102 -20.37 -9.34 -41.01
C THR A 102 -19.86 -8.67 -39.72
N THR A 103 -19.19 -7.53 -39.91
CA THR A 103 -18.98 -6.45 -38.92
C THR A 103 -20.29 -6.01 -38.26
N GLY A 104 -20.45 -6.26 -36.96
CA GLY A 104 -21.51 -5.70 -36.12
C GLY A 104 -20.95 -5.30 -34.76
N THR A 105 -20.94 -4.00 -34.47
CA THR A 105 -20.47 -3.38 -33.22
C THR A 105 -21.52 -3.37 -32.10
N THR A 106 -22.49 -4.29 -32.15
CA THR A 106 -23.67 -4.30 -31.27
C THR A 106 -23.75 -5.61 -30.47
N VAL A 107 -23.63 -5.52 -29.14
CA VAL A 107 -23.97 -6.63 -28.22
C VAL A 107 -25.47 -6.94 -28.35
N PRO A 108 -25.90 -8.22 -28.28
CA PRO A 108 -27.33 -8.55 -28.28
C PRO A 108 -28.11 -7.74 -27.22
N PRO A 109 -29.37 -7.34 -27.50
CA PRO A 109 -30.21 -6.66 -26.52
C PRO A 109 -30.32 -7.48 -25.24
N GLY A 110 -30.43 -6.82 -24.08
CA GLY A 110 -30.67 -7.50 -22.82
C GLY A 110 -31.95 -8.35 -22.84
N ILE A 111 -31.95 -9.42 -22.06
CA ILE A 111 -33.04 -10.40 -22.01
C ILE A 111 -34.02 -10.08 -20.87
N SER A 112 -35.18 -10.75 -20.86
CA SER A 112 -36.18 -10.57 -19.80
C SER A 112 -35.77 -11.30 -18.51
N TRP A 113 -35.77 -10.57 -17.40
CA TRP A 113 -35.52 -11.10 -16.06
C TRP A 113 -36.69 -11.96 -15.56
N SER A 114 -36.38 -12.96 -14.74
CA SER A 114 -37.41 -13.78 -14.11
C SER A 114 -38.06 -13.04 -12.92
N SER A 115 -39.16 -13.56 -12.38
CA SER A 115 -39.77 -13.00 -11.16
C SER A 115 -38.98 -13.28 -9.88
N ARG A 116 -37.96 -14.15 -9.95
CA ARG A 116 -37.07 -14.55 -8.86
C ARG A 116 -35.67 -14.77 -9.43
N THR A 117 -34.82 -13.76 -9.32
CA THR A 117 -33.50 -13.75 -9.94
C THR A 117 -32.43 -14.03 -8.89
N PHE A 118 -31.47 -14.89 -9.21
CA PHE A 118 -30.20 -14.98 -8.49
C PHE A 118 -29.10 -14.31 -9.32
N ALA A 119 -28.63 -13.14 -8.89
CA ALA A 119 -27.61 -12.35 -9.59
C ALA A 119 -26.47 -11.96 -8.63
N PRO A 120 -25.50 -12.85 -8.39
CA PRO A 120 -24.45 -12.57 -7.40
C PRO A 120 -23.51 -11.46 -7.88
N TYR A 121 -22.98 -10.68 -6.93
CA TYR A 121 -22.03 -9.61 -7.23
C TYR A 121 -20.69 -10.16 -7.66
N VAL A 122 -20.09 -9.50 -8.63
CA VAL A 122 -18.76 -9.76 -9.15
C VAL A 122 -17.96 -8.48 -8.97
N ASP A 123 -16.94 -8.54 -8.11
CA ASP A 123 -15.96 -7.47 -8.06
C ASP A 123 -15.05 -7.62 -9.29
N ILE A 124 -15.29 -6.76 -10.29
CA ILE A 124 -14.56 -6.79 -11.55
C ILE A 124 -13.19 -6.13 -11.46
N LEU A 125 -12.93 -5.40 -10.36
CA LEU A 125 -11.67 -4.71 -10.10
C LEU A 125 -10.64 -5.66 -9.48
N LEU A 126 -11.08 -6.79 -8.92
CA LEU A 126 -10.20 -7.86 -8.47
C LEU A 126 -9.48 -8.50 -9.65
N TRP A 127 -8.16 -8.68 -9.51
CA TRP A 127 -7.32 -9.34 -10.50
C TRP A 127 -6.92 -10.76 -10.03
N PRO A 128 -7.01 -11.80 -10.88
CA PRO A 128 -7.53 -11.75 -12.25
C PRO A 128 -9.03 -11.45 -12.28
N THR A 129 -9.45 -10.63 -13.25
CA THR A 129 -10.88 -10.36 -13.44
C THR A 129 -11.57 -11.69 -13.73
N LEU A 130 -12.52 -12.06 -12.88
CA LEU A 130 -13.24 -13.32 -12.97
C LEU A 130 -13.94 -13.41 -14.33
N ASP A 131 -13.83 -14.52 -15.07
CA ASP A 131 -14.64 -14.74 -16.27
C ASP A 131 -15.98 -15.38 -15.87
N VAL A 132 -17.01 -14.55 -15.74
CA VAL A 132 -18.35 -15.00 -15.32
C VAL A 132 -19.03 -15.90 -16.36
N SER A 133 -18.59 -15.87 -17.63
CA SER A 133 -19.10 -16.80 -18.64
C SER A 133 -18.60 -18.22 -18.40
N ALA A 134 -17.38 -18.40 -17.86
CA ALA A 134 -16.87 -19.70 -17.45
C ALA A 134 -17.57 -20.21 -16.17
N VAL A 135 -17.86 -19.32 -15.22
CA VAL A 135 -18.65 -19.67 -14.02
C VAL A 135 -20.06 -20.10 -14.44
N ALA A 136 -20.67 -19.40 -15.39
CA ALA A 136 -21.98 -19.76 -15.94
C ALA A 136 -22.01 -21.15 -16.57
N GLN A 137 -20.98 -21.51 -17.35
CA GLN A 137 -20.84 -22.85 -17.94
C GLN A 137 -20.69 -23.93 -16.86
N THR A 138 -20.08 -23.61 -15.73
CA THR A 138 -19.80 -24.57 -14.65
C THR A 138 -21.00 -24.76 -13.72
N THR A 139 -21.72 -23.68 -13.42
CA THR A 139 -22.74 -23.64 -12.35
C THR A 139 -24.16 -23.57 -12.88
N GLY A 140 -24.33 -23.16 -14.14
CA GLY A 140 -25.64 -22.84 -14.74
C GLY A 140 -26.16 -21.45 -14.37
N VAL A 141 -25.48 -20.68 -13.52
CA VAL A 141 -25.89 -19.30 -13.20
C VAL A 141 -25.49 -18.36 -14.32
N THR A 142 -26.48 -17.75 -14.96
CA THR A 142 -26.28 -16.90 -16.14
C THR A 142 -26.57 -15.42 -15.87
N HIS A 143 -26.99 -15.04 -14.67
CA HIS A 143 -27.23 -13.64 -14.28
C HIS A 143 -26.17 -13.19 -13.26
N TYR A 144 -25.60 -12.00 -13.43
CA TYR A 144 -24.56 -11.46 -12.53
C TYR A 144 -24.71 -9.95 -12.34
N THR A 145 -24.29 -9.45 -11.19
CA THR A 145 -24.18 -8.01 -10.92
C THR A 145 -22.72 -7.58 -10.98
N LEU A 146 -22.35 -6.77 -11.98
CA LEU A 146 -20.98 -6.30 -12.19
C LEU A 146 -20.73 -5.02 -11.39
N ALA A 147 -19.74 -5.06 -10.50
CA ALA A 147 -19.42 -4.01 -9.54
C ALA A 147 -17.95 -3.55 -9.71
N PHE A 148 -17.61 -2.27 -9.81
CA PHE A 148 -18.46 -1.07 -9.72
C PHE A 148 -18.14 0.00 -10.77
N VAL A 149 -19.15 0.80 -11.15
CA VAL A 149 -18.97 2.05 -11.93
C VAL A 149 -18.98 3.26 -10.99
N PHE A 150 -17.91 4.06 -11.04
CA PHE A 150 -17.74 5.33 -10.34
C PHE A 150 -17.62 6.51 -11.32
N ALA A 151 -17.61 7.73 -10.77
CA ALA A 151 -17.11 8.89 -11.48
C ALA A 151 -15.57 8.83 -11.58
N ASP A 152 -15.05 9.03 -12.80
CA ASP A 152 -13.66 9.45 -12.97
C ASP A 152 -13.47 10.90 -12.48
N THR A 153 -12.23 11.40 -12.54
CA THR A 153 -11.89 12.77 -12.13
C THR A 153 -12.63 13.86 -12.91
N ALA A 154 -13.20 13.55 -14.08
CA ALA A 154 -13.98 14.47 -14.91
C ALA A 154 -15.51 14.23 -14.79
N GLY A 155 -15.94 13.37 -13.86
CA GLY A 155 -17.35 13.03 -13.68
C GLY A 155 -17.94 12.16 -14.79
N ASN A 156 -17.13 11.45 -15.57
CA ASN A 156 -17.63 10.43 -16.50
C ASN A 156 -17.72 9.05 -15.82
N PRO A 157 -18.63 8.16 -16.28
CA PRO A 157 -18.66 6.79 -15.80
C PRO A 157 -17.40 6.00 -16.16
N ALA A 158 -16.75 5.44 -15.15
CA ALA A 158 -15.60 4.56 -15.28
C ALA A 158 -15.68 3.39 -14.31
N TRP A 159 -15.31 2.19 -14.75
CA TRP A 159 -15.15 1.04 -13.88
C TRP A 159 -14.02 1.31 -12.89
N GLY A 160 -14.34 1.22 -11.60
CA GLY A 160 -13.42 1.57 -10.53
C GLY A 160 -12.96 3.03 -10.53
N GLY A 161 -13.65 3.92 -11.27
CA GLY A 161 -13.27 5.33 -11.40
C GLY A 161 -12.05 5.55 -12.30
N VAL A 162 -11.53 4.48 -12.90
CA VAL A 162 -10.27 4.48 -13.65
C VAL A 162 -10.47 4.06 -15.11
N THR A 163 -11.18 2.96 -15.37
CA THR A 163 -11.34 2.43 -16.73
C THR A 163 -12.61 2.99 -17.37
N PRO A 164 -12.53 3.89 -18.38
CA PRO A 164 -13.71 4.54 -18.93
C PRO A 164 -14.69 3.52 -19.52
N VAL A 165 -15.97 3.63 -19.15
CA VAL A 165 -17.04 2.76 -19.69
C VAL A 165 -17.12 2.88 -21.22
N SER A 166 -16.83 4.06 -21.77
CA SER A 166 -16.80 4.31 -23.21
C SER A 166 -15.87 3.37 -23.97
N GLY A 167 -14.79 2.89 -23.34
CA GLY A 167 -13.83 1.93 -23.91
C GLY A 167 -14.40 0.54 -24.14
N GLY A 168 -15.52 0.18 -23.50
CA GLY A 168 -16.17 -1.12 -23.70
C GLY A 168 -15.46 -2.28 -23.02
N PHE A 169 -14.74 -2.00 -21.94
CA PHE A 169 -14.21 -3.02 -21.03
C PHE A 169 -15.29 -4.06 -20.72
N TYR A 170 -14.95 -5.36 -20.76
CA TYR A 170 -15.86 -6.45 -20.41
C TYR A 170 -17.04 -6.71 -21.36
N LEU A 171 -17.17 -5.97 -22.48
CA LEU A 171 -18.26 -6.20 -23.45
C LEU A 171 -18.25 -7.61 -24.06
N ASP A 172 -17.07 -8.21 -24.24
CA ASP A 172 -16.95 -9.56 -24.79
C ASP A 172 -17.51 -10.61 -23.81
N ILE A 173 -17.26 -10.45 -22.51
CA ILE A 173 -17.82 -11.32 -21.46
C ILE A 173 -19.33 -11.15 -21.36
N VAL A 174 -19.84 -9.91 -21.39
CA VAL A 174 -21.29 -9.64 -21.42
C VAL A 174 -21.95 -10.29 -22.64
N SER A 175 -21.32 -10.19 -23.81
CA SER A 175 -21.81 -10.83 -25.04
C SER A 175 -21.83 -12.35 -24.93
N LYS A 176 -20.77 -12.97 -24.39
CA LYS A 176 -20.71 -14.42 -24.13
C LYS A 176 -21.80 -14.87 -23.16
N LEU A 177 -22.00 -14.14 -22.06
CA LEU A 177 -23.02 -14.45 -21.07
C LEU A 177 -24.43 -14.36 -21.66
N ARG A 178 -24.72 -13.34 -22.48
CA ARG A 178 -25.98 -13.25 -23.23
C ARG A 178 -26.15 -14.38 -24.24
N GLY A 179 -25.07 -14.83 -24.86
CA GLY A 179 -25.05 -16.03 -25.69
C GLY A 179 -25.43 -17.32 -24.94
N LEU A 180 -25.20 -17.36 -23.62
CA LEU A 180 -25.63 -18.45 -22.73
C LEU A 180 -27.06 -18.28 -22.20
N GLY A 181 -27.80 -17.27 -22.67
CA GLY A 181 -29.16 -16.97 -22.19
C GLY A 181 -29.20 -16.23 -20.86
N GLY A 182 -28.12 -15.53 -20.52
CA GLY A 182 -27.98 -14.70 -19.33
C GLY A 182 -28.02 -13.19 -19.59
N ASP A 183 -27.87 -12.40 -18.53
CA ASP A 183 -27.67 -10.95 -18.63
C ASP A 183 -26.89 -10.41 -17.43
N VAL A 184 -26.56 -9.12 -17.46
CA VAL A 184 -25.86 -8.42 -16.38
C VAL A 184 -26.66 -7.26 -15.82
N ILE A 185 -26.57 -7.08 -14.51
CA ILE A 185 -26.85 -5.83 -13.80
C ILE A 185 -25.51 -5.09 -13.68
N ILE A 186 -25.48 -3.77 -13.86
CA ILE A 186 -24.29 -2.96 -13.56
C ILE A 186 -24.60 -2.13 -12.32
N SER A 187 -23.73 -2.23 -11.32
CA SER A 187 -23.86 -1.49 -10.06
C SER A 187 -23.04 -0.19 -10.08
N PHE A 188 -23.71 0.91 -9.73
CA PHE A 188 -23.13 2.24 -9.58
C PHE A 188 -22.99 2.57 -8.09
N GLY A 189 -21.78 2.87 -7.63
CA GLY A 189 -21.49 3.13 -6.22
C GLY A 189 -20.69 2.01 -5.56
N GLY A 190 -20.88 1.77 -4.26
CA GLY A 190 -20.04 0.91 -3.41
C GLY A 190 -19.16 1.71 -2.41
N ALA A 191 -18.53 1.00 -1.46
CA ALA A 191 -17.87 1.58 -0.29
C ALA A 191 -16.65 2.44 -0.59
N ILE A 192 -15.91 2.09 -1.64
CA ILE A 192 -14.59 2.66 -1.96
C ILE A 192 -14.64 3.24 -3.38
N GLY A 193 -15.04 4.51 -3.50
CA GLY A 193 -15.06 5.23 -4.76
C GLY A 193 -15.93 6.48 -4.71
N GLN A 194 -15.87 7.29 -5.78
CA GLN A 194 -16.68 8.51 -5.90
C GLN A 194 -17.94 8.20 -6.72
N GLU A 195 -19.10 8.21 -6.06
CA GLU A 195 -20.37 7.97 -6.75
C GLU A 195 -20.71 9.13 -7.71
N LEU A 196 -21.28 8.79 -8.87
CA LEU A 196 -21.54 9.75 -9.95
C LEU A 196 -22.41 10.95 -9.53
N ALA A 197 -23.44 10.74 -8.73
CA ALA A 197 -24.29 11.83 -8.23
C ALA A 197 -23.60 12.67 -7.14
N ALA A 198 -22.58 12.15 -6.44
CA ALA A 198 -21.76 12.96 -5.54
C ALA A 198 -20.88 13.96 -6.32
N VAL A 199 -20.36 13.56 -7.48
CA VAL A 199 -19.44 14.38 -8.30
C VAL A 199 -20.17 15.26 -9.31
N VAL A 200 -21.16 14.71 -10.03
CA VAL A 200 -21.85 15.42 -11.12
C VAL A 200 -23.03 16.19 -10.53
N THR A 201 -22.92 17.52 -10.52
CA THR A 201 -23.88 18.42 -9.86
C THR A 201 -25.09 18.83 -10.70
N ASP A 202 -24.99 18.70 -12.02
CA ASP A 202 -26.10 18.93 -12.94
C ASP A 202 -26.90 17.63 -13.19
N VAL A 203 -28.21 17.70 -13.00
CA VAL A 203 -29.12 16.54 -13.09
C VAL A 203 -29.18 15.94 -14.49
N LEU A 204 -29.23 16.77 -15.54
CA LEU A 204 -29.32 16.29 -16.91
C LEU A 204 -28.01 15.66 -17.37
N THR A 205 -26.89 16.23 -16.95
CA THR A 205 -25.56 15.66 -17.17
C THR A 205 -25.45 14.32 -16.47
N LEU A 206 -25.84 14.22 -15.20
CA LEU A 206 -25.86 12.97 -14.45
C LEU A 206 -26.73 11.90 -15.14
N GLN A 207 -27.94 12.26 -15.57
CA GLN A 207 -28.80 11.37 -16.35
C GLN A 207 -28.10 10.89 -17.62
N SER A 208 -27.43 11.78 -18.36
CA SER A 208 -26.71 11.41 -19.59
C SER A 208 -25.53 10.47 -19.32
N ARG A 209 -24.87 10.60 -18.17
CA ARG A 209 -23.80 9.70 -17.73
C ARG A 209 -24.35 8.31 -17.44
N TYR A 210 -25.41 8.18 -16.66
CA TYR A 210 -26.06 6.88 -16.48
C TYR A 210 -26.54 6.27 -17.80
N GLN A 211 -27.17 7.08 -18.67
CA GLN A 211 -27.62 6.65 -20.00
C GLN A 211 -26.47 6.12 -20.85
N SER A 212 -25.29 6.72 -20.77
CA SER A 212 -24.13 6.28 -21.55
C SER A 212 -23.69 4.85 -21.22
N VAL A 213 -23.74 4.46 -19.95
CA VAL A 213 -23.43 3.09 -19.51
C VAL A 213 -24.52 2.13 -19.99
N ILE A 214 -25.79 2.52 -19.81
CA ILE A 214 -26.94 1.75 -20.29
C ILE A 214 -26.84 1.50 -21.78
N ASN A 215 -26.54 2.51 -22.58
CA ASN A 215 -26.40 2.38 -24.03
C ASN A 215 -25.19 1.51 -24.40
N LYS A 216 -24.08 1.65 -23.67
CA LYS A 216 -22.85 0.91 -23.98
C LYS A 216 -23.04 -0.60 -23.79
N TYR A 217 -23.66 -1.00 -22.69
CA TYR A 217 -23.88 -2.41 -22.35
C TYR A 217 -25.28 -2.91 -22.72
N GLN A 218 -26.15 -2.07 -23.29
CA GLN A 218 -27.56 -2.39 -23.60
C GLN A 218 -28.32 -2.95 -22.38
N LEU A 219 -28.17 -2.26 -21.23
CA LEU A 219 -28.73 -2.72 -19.96
C LEU A 219 -30.26 -2.66 -19.95
N THR A 220 -30.86 -3.61 -19.24
CA THR A 220 -32.29 -3.62 -18.90
C THR A 220 -32.52 -3.49 -17.39
N TRP A 221 -31.47 -3.62 -16.58
CA TRP A 221 -31.47 -3.42 -15.13
C TRP A 221 -30.16 -2.71 -14.69
N ALA A 222 -30.28 -1.62 -13.93
CA ALA A 222 -29.18 -0.94 -13.28
C ALA A 222 -29.35 -0.94 -11.75
N ASP A 223 -28.26 -1.18 -11.03
CA ASP A 223 -28.21 -1.17 -9.57
C ASP A 223 -27.47 0.08 -9.07
N PHE A 224 -27.92 0.63 -7.96
CA PHE A 224 -27.30 1.78 -7.30
C PHE A 224 -26.96 1.37 -5.88
N ASP A 225 -25.70 1.01 -5.67
CA ASP A 225 -25.16 0.61 -4.37
C ASP A 225 -24.69 1.85 -3.61
N ILE A 226 -25.57 2.37 -2.75
CA ILE A 226 -25.39 3.68 -2.13
C ILE A 226 -25.17 3.51 -0.64
N GLU A 227 -23.91 3.71 -0.24
CA GLU A 227 -23.47 3.59 1.14
C GLU A 227 -22.46 4.66 1.56
N GLY A 228 -22.07 4.62 2.84
CA GLY A 228 -21.10 5.54 3.41
C GLY A 228 -21.46 7.02 3.16
N PRO A 229 -20.47 7.87 2.83
CA PRO A 229 -20.70 9.29 2.60
C PRO A 229 -21.75 9.60 1.51
N SER A 230 -21.84 8.78 0.46
CA SER A 230 -22.78 8.97 -0.66
C SER A 230 -24.25 8.79 -0.27
N LEU A 231 -24.52 8.06 0.82
CA LEU A 231 -25.87 7.89 1.39
C LEU A 231 -26.23 9.04 2.36
N LEU A 232 -25.24 9.60 3.03
CA LEU A 232 -25.39 10.70 3.97
C LEU A 232 -25.64 12.04 3.25
N ASP A 233 -25.07 12.22 2.05
CA ASP A 233 -25.27 13.43 1.24
C ASP A 233 -26.69 13.48 0.62
N LYS A 234 -27.58 14.24 1.28
CA LYS A 234 -28.97 14.41 0.86
C LYS A 234 -29.12 15.14 -0.47
N ALA A 235 -28.17 16.00 -0.82
CA ALA A 235 -28.20 16.73 -2.09
C ALA A 235 -27.85 15.79 -3.25
N SER A 236 -26.82 14.94 -3.08
CA SER A 236 -26.49 13.87 -4.03
C SER A 236 -27.66 12.89 -4.20
N VAL A 237 -28.28 12.45 -3.09
CA VAL A 237 -29.46 11.56 -3.12
C VAL A 237 -30.63 12.16 -3.91
N ASP A 238 -31.00 13.41 -3.62
CA ASP A 238 -32.09 14.10 -4.33
C ASP A 238 -31.77 14.26 -5.82
N ARG A 239 -30.52 14.61 -6.16
CA ARG A 239 -30.05 14.77 -7.54
C ARG A 239 -30.06 13.45 -8.31
N ARG A 240 -29.60 12.37 -7.69
CA ARG A 240 -29.64 11.00 -8.24
C ARG A 240 -31.06 10.62 -8.60
N ASN A 241 -32.00 10.80 -7.67
CA ASN A 241 -33.40 10.48 -7.89
C ASN A 241 -34.04 11.32 -9.00
N GLN A 242 -33.71 12.61 -9.11
CA GLN A 242 -34.15 13.43 -10.23
C GLN A 242 -33.62 12.91 -11.58
N ALA A 243 -32.33 12.55 -11.64
CA ALA A 243 -31.71 12.02 -12.84
C ALA A 243 -32.32 10.66 -13.24
N LEU A 244 -32.59 9.79 -12.27
CA LEU A 244 -33.19 8.47 -12.51
C LEU A 244 -34.65 8.55 -12.97
N ALA A 245 -35.42 9.51 -12.45
CA ALA A 245 -36.77 9.76 -12.95
C ALA A 245 -36.75 10.17 -14.44
N GLY A 246 -35.77 11.00 -14.84
CA GLY A 246 -35.54 11.33 -16.25
C GLY A 246 -35.06 10.13 -17.07
N LEU A 247 -34.16 9.32 -16.50
CA LEU A 247 -33.61 8.12 -17.12
C LEU A 247 -34.68 7.07 -17.41
N GLN A 248 -35.61 6.84 -16.49
CA GLN A 248 -36.72 5.91 -16.68
C GLN A 248 -37.75 6.43 -17.69
N LYS A 249 -37.95 7.74 -17.80
CA LYS A 249 -38.75 8.31 -18.90
C LYS A 249 -38.11 8.02 -20.27
N ALA A 250 -36.79 8.10 -20.36
CA ALA A 250 -36.05 7.79 -21.58
C ALA A 250 -35.98 6.27 -21.86
N ASN A 251 -36.02 5.44 -20.81
CA ASN A 251 -35.96 3.97 -20.90
C ASN A 251 -37.11 3.35 -20.07
N PRO A 252 -38.36 3.35 -20.57
CA PRO A 252 -39.52 2.95 -19.78
C PRO A 252 -39.47 1.54 -19.19
N LYS A 253 -38.66 0.66 -19.80
CA LYS A 253 -38.46 -0.74 -19.41
C LYS A 253 -37.25 -0.96 -18.48
N MET A 254 -36.46 0.07 -18.18
CA MET A 254 -35.29 -0.05 -17.32
C MET A 254 -35.69 -0.35 -15.88
N LEU A 255 -35.22 -1.48 -15.35
CA LEU A 255 -35.34 -1.83 -13.95
C LEU A 255 -34.28 -1.06 -13.14
N ILE A 256 -34.69 -0.50 -12.00
CA ILE A 256 -33.80 0.20 -11.08
C ILE A 256 -33.84 -0.48 -9.71
N SER A 257 -32.66 -0.87 -9.21
CA SER A 257 -32.48 -1.30 -7.84
C SER A 257 -31.63 -0.33 -7.03
N TYR A 258 -31.91 -0.27 -5.72
CA TYR A 258 -31.00 0.32 -4.74
C TYR A 258 -30.44 -0.77 -3.84
N THR A 259 -29.13 -0.82 -3.70
CA THR A 259 -28.44 -1.65 -2.71
C THR A 259 -28.05 -0.77 -1.53
N LEU A 260 -28.57 -1.08 -0.33
CA LEU A 260 -28.50 -0.19 0.84
C LEU A 260 -28.08 -0.94 2.11
N PRO A 261 -27.32 -0.27 3.01
CA PRO A 261 -26.94 -0.84 4.31
C PRO A 261 -28.17 -0.98 5.20
N VAL A 262 -28.17 -2.04 6.01
CA VAL A 262 -29.33 -2.42 6.83
C VAL A 262 -28.86 -2.92 8.20
N LEU A 263 -29.74 -2.80 9.20
CA LEU A 263 -29.64 -3.54 10.45
C LEU A 263 -30.70 -4.64 10.47
N PRO A 264 -30.69 -5.60 11.43
CA PRO A 264 -31.74 -6.61 11.54
C PRO A 264 -33.16 -6.03 11.69
N ASN A 265 -33.29 -4.76 12.09
CA ASN A 265 -34.55 -4.02 12.19
C ASN A 265 -34.85 -3.12 10.98
N GLY A 266 -34.13 -3.28 9.86
CA GLY A 266 -34.39 -2.58 8.59
C GLY A 266 -33.36 -1.50 8.26
N LEU A 267 -33.69 -0.70 7.24
CA LEU A 267 -32.88 0.42 6.77
C LEU A 267 -32.70 1.47 7.87
N THR A 268 -31.54 2.14 7.83
CA THR A 268 -31.30 3.37 8.59
C THR A 268 -32.20 4.51 8.11
N ASP A 269 -32.26 5.59 8.90
CA ASP A 269 -33.01 6.79 8.52
C ASP A 269 -32.54 7.38 7.17
N ASP A 270 -31.25 7.25 6.86
CA ASP A 270 -30.67 7.73 5.61
C ASP A 270 -31.10 6.88 4.40
N GLY A 271 -31.17 5.54 4.57
CA GLY A 271 -31.74 4.64 3.57
C GLY A 271 -33.22 4.91 3.35
N VAL A 272 -33.99 5.11 4.42
CA VAL A 272 -35.41 5.50 4.32
C VAL A 272 -35.58 6.86 3.65
N TYR A 273 -34.71 7.83 3.93
CA TYR A 273 -34.72 9.12 3.24
C TYR A 273 -34.52 8.94 1.73
N LEU A 274 -33.56 8.11 1.31
CA LEU A 274 -33.33 7.84 -0.11
C LEU A 274 -34.58 7.31 -0.81
N LEU A 275 -35.30 6.36 -0.18
CA LEU A 275 -36.56 5.84 -0.72
C LEU A 275 -37.66 6.91 -0.79
N LYS A 276 -37.79 7.75 0.22
CA LYS A 276 -38.73 8.89 0.21
C LYS A 276 -38.38 9.90 -0.87
N SER A 277 -37.10 10.15 -1.10
CA SER A 277 -36.60 11.01 -2.18
C SER A 277 -36.93 10.40 -3.55
N ALA A 278 -36.78 9.09 -3.73
CA ALA A 278 -37.19 8.39 -4.95
C ALA A 278 -38.69 8.56 -5.24
N VAL A 279 -39.54 8.40 -4.23
CA VAL A 279 -40.99 8.67 -4.33
C VAL A 279 -41.28 10.12 -4.66
N LYS A 280 -40.62 11.07 -3.97
CA LYS A 280 -40.76 12.52 -4.19
C LYS A 280 -40.47 12.91 -5.64
N TYR A 281 -39.45 12.31 -6.27
CA TYR A 281 -39.05 12.63 -7.64
C TYR A 281 -39.67 11.71 -8.70
N GLY A 282 -40.48 10.74 -8.30
CA GLY A 282 -41.21 9.86 -9.20
C GLY A 282 -40.34 8.77 -9.85
N VAL A 283 -39.30 8.31 -9.16
CA VAL A 283 -38.53 7.14 -9.57
C VAL A 283 -39.34 5.88 -9.28
N ARG A 284 -39.51 5.01 -10.27
CA ARG A 284 -40.01 3.65 -10.07
C ARG A 284 -38.86 2.79 -9.55
N VAL A 285 -38.79 2.60 -8.23
CA VAL A 285 -37.85 1.65 -7.62
C VAL A 285 -38.42 0.24 -7.78
N ASP A 286 -37.76 -0.60 -8.59
CA ASP A 286 -38.24 -1.94 -8.88
C ASP A 286 -37.83 -2.91 -7.75
N VAL A 287 -36.59 -2.78 -7.24
CA VAL A 287 -36.05 -3.58 -6.13
C VAL A 287 -35.31 -2.72 -5.10
N VAL A 288 -35.57 -2.92 -3.81
CA VAL A 288 -34.68 -2.47 -2.72
C VAL A 288 -33.90 -3.67 -2.25
N ASN A 289 -32.65 -3.77 -2.71
CA ASN A 289 -31.70 -4.79 -2.31
C ASN A 289 -31.01 -4.36 -1.01
N ILE A 290 -30.89 -5.25 -0.03
CA ILE A 290 -30.27 -4.93 1.25
C ILE A 290 -28.93 -5.63 1.41
N MET A 291 -27.93 -4.91 1.94
CA MET A 291 -26.66 -5.46 2.37
C MET A 291 -26.82 -6.13 3.73
N ALA A 292 -27.18 -7.41 3.69
CA ALA A 292 -27.44 -8.22 4.89
C ALA A 292 -26.12 -8.75 5.50
N MET A 293 -25.25 -7.80 5.87
CA MET A 293 -23.87 -8.03 6.33
C MET A 293 -23.43 -6.93 7.32
N ASP A 294 -22.31 -7.17 7.99
CA ASP A 294 -21.59 -6.21 8.85
C ASP A 294 -22.46 -5.43 9.85
N TYR A 295 -23.27 -6.16 10.62
CA TYR A 295 -24.23 -5.58 11.56
C TYR A 295 -23.57 -5.02 12.84
N GLY A 296 -22.40 -5.53 13.20
CA GLY A 296 -21.72 -5.31 14.47
C GLY A 296 -22.12 -6.35 15.53
N SER A 297 -21.12 -6.84 16.28
CA SER A 297 -21.27 -7.92 17.27
C SER A 297 -22.24 -7.62 18.42
N GLY A 298 -22.51 -6.34 18.72
CA GLY A 298 -23.49 -5.91 19.72
C GLY A 298 -24.94 -5.88 19.23
N VAL A 299 -25.15 -5.77 17.91
CA VAL A 299 -26.49 -5.66 17.30
C VAL A 299 -26.96 -7.01 16.77
N ALA A 300 -26.04 -7.83 16.26
CA ALA A 300 -26.30 -9.18 15.77
C ALA A 300 -25.33 -10.20 16.41
N PRO A 301 -25.45 -10.48 17.72
CA PRO A 301 -24.56 -11.42 18.39
C PRO A 301 -24.70 -12.82 17.80
N ASN A 302 -23.57 -13.52 17.65
CA ASN A 302 -23.52 -14.91 17.22
C ASN A 302 -24.32 -15.81 18.19
N GLY A 303 -25.50 -16.27 17.77
CA GLY A 303 -26.21 -17.36 18.46
C GLY A 303 -27.71 -17.22 18.72
N ALA A 304 -28.37 -16.09 18.41
CA ALA A 304 -29.82 -15.99 18.61
C ALA A 304 -30.65 -16.66 17.48
N THR A 305 -30.33 -16.37 16.22
CA THR A 305 -31.04 -16.91 15.03
C THR A 305 -30.12 -17.22 13.83
N GLY A 306 -28.81 -17.00 13.97
CA GLY A 306 -27.84 -17.11 12.86
C GLY A 306 -27.87 -15.91 11.90
N MET A 307 -26.90 -15.82 11.00
CA MET A 307 -26.84 -14.71 10.03
C MET A 307 -27.99 -14.78 9.00
N GLY A 308 -28.47 -15.99 8.68
CA GLY A 308 -29.65 -16.17 7.83
C GLY A 308 -30.92 -15.61 8.48
N GLY A 309 -31.08 -15.78 9.79
CA GLY A 309 -32.20 -15.22 10.55
C GLY A 309 -32.18 -13.68 10.61
N TYR A 310 -31.01 -13.07 10.74
CA TYR A 310 -30.85 -11.62 10.70
C TYR A 310 -31.13 -11.05 9.30
N ALA A 311 -30.65 -11.72 8.24
CA ALA A 311 -30.96 -11.35 6.86
C ALA A 311 -32.47 -11.37 6.58
N ILE A 312 -33.19 -12.38 7.07
CA ILE A 312 -34.65 -12.49 6.98
C ILE A 312 -35.34 -11.33 7.74
N SER A 313 -34.90 -11.05 8.96
CA SER A 313 -35.48 -9.99 9.80
C SER A 313 -35.31 -8.62 9.15
N ALA A 314 -34.11 -8.34 8.65
CA ALA A 314 -33.79 -7.12 7.91
C ALA A 314 -34.69 -6.99 6.66
N ALA A 315 -34.86 -8.06 5.89
CA ALA A 315 -35.69 -8.04 4.68
C ALA A 315 -37.17 -7.75 4.98
N GLN A 316 -37.72 -8.34 6.06
CA GLN A 316 -39.11 -8.09 6.49
C GLN A 316 -39.31 -6.64 6.95
N ALA A 317 -38.36 -6.12 7.73
CA ALA A 317 -38.41 -4.74 8.22
C ALA A 317 -38.28 -3.74 7.07
N THR A 318 -37.34 -3.96 6.15
CA THR A 318 -37.17 -3.13 4.95
C THR A 318 -38.38 -3.17 4.04
N TYR A 319 -39.04 -4.33 3.87
CA TYR A 319 -40.30 -4.41 3.14
C TYR A 319 -41.36 -3.49 3.76
N ALA A 320 -41.55 -3.54 5.09
CA ALA A 320 -42.49 -2.67 5.78
C ALA A 320 -42.13 -1.18 5.62
N GLN A 321 -40.84 -0.83 5.72
CA GLN A 321 -40.35 0.54 5.53
C GLN A 321 -40.57 1.04 4.10
N ALA A 322 -40.35 0.21 3.08
CA ALA A 322 -40.60 0.56 1.68
C ALA A 322 -42.10 0.83 1.44
N GLN A 323 -42.99 -0.03 1.95
CA GLN A 323 -44.43 0.20 1.89
C GLN A 323 -44.80 1.52 2.58
N ALA A 324 -44.24 1.80 3.77
CA ALA A 324 -44.48 3.03 4.52
C ALA A 324 -43.92 4.28 3.83
N ALA A 325 -42.85 4.15 3.05
CA ALA A 325 -42.30 5.24 2.23
C ALA A 325 -43.13 5.53 0.97
N GLY A 326 -44.12 4.68 0.65
CA GLY A 326 -45.01 4.83 -0.52
C GLY A 326 -44.64 3.92 -1.71
N LEU A 327 -43.63 3.06 -1.56
CA LEU A 327 -43.14 2.15 -2.59
C LEU A 327 -43.91 0.81 -2.59
N THR A 328 -45.24 0.88 -2.74
CA THR A 328 -46.15 -0.26 -2.48
C THR A 328 -46.03 -1.44 -3.44
N THR A 329 -45.39 -1.25 -4.60
CA THR A 329 -45.17 -2.27 -5.63
C THR A 329 -43.74 -2.79 -5.66
N THR A 330 -42.83 -2.14 -4.91
CA THR A 330 -41.40 -2.43 -4.91
C THR A 330 -41.13 -3.77 -4.23
N LYS A 331 -40.17 -4.50 -4.79
CA LYS A 331 -39.75 -5.80 -4.28
C LYS A 331 -38.47 -5.65 -3.45
N ILE A 332 -38.15 -6.68 -2.67
CA ILE A 332 -36.92 -6.72 -1.88
C ILE A 332 -35.91 -7.65 -2.53
N GLY A 333 -34.66 -7.22 -2.53
CA GLY A 333 -33.48 -8.04 -2.78
C GLY A 333 -32.72 -8.30 -1.48
N VAL A 334 -32.02 -9.41 -1.36
CA VAL A 334 -31.19 -9.70 -0.18
C VAL A 334 -29.79 -10.13 -0.62
N THR A 335 -28.78 -9.37 -0.22
CA THR A 335 -27.36 -9.61 -0.51
C THR A 335 -26.59 -9.81 0.79
N PRO A 336 -26.38 -11.06 1.24
CA PRO A 336 -25.44 -11.34 2.32
C PRO A 336 -23.99 -11.33 1.80
N MET A 337 -23.05 -11.02 2.70
CA MET A 337 -21.63 -11.33 2.50
C MET A 337 -21.42 -12.79 2.92
N ILE A 338 -20.85 -13.62 2.05
CA ILE A 338 -20.75 -15.08 2.29
C ILE A 338 -19.56 -15.44 3.18
N GLY A 339 -19.71 -16.38 4.09
CA GLY A 339 -18.65 -16.73 5.03
C GLY A 339 -18.34 -15.63 6.03
N GLN A 340 -17.07 -15.46 6.39
CA GLN A 340 -16.64 -14.40 7.29
C GLN A 340 -16.95 -13.02 6.66
N ASN A 341 -17.56 -12.12 7.42
CA ASN A 341 -17.74 -10.71 7.04
C ASN A 341 -16.58 -9.84 7.55
N ASP A 342 -16.61 -8.53 7.31
CA ASP A 342 -15.59 -7.59 7.79
C ASP A 342 -15.59 -7.48 9.33
N VAL A 343 -16.75 -7.67 9.95
CA VAL A 343 -16.86 -7.80 11.41
C VAL A 343 -16.45 -9.20 11.87
N ALA A 344 -15.30 -9.29 12.55
CA ALA A 344 -14.78 -10.54 13.10
C ALA A 344 -15.83 -11.31 13.91
N GLY A 345 -16.08 -12.56 13.53
CA GLY A 345 -17.09 -13.42 14.14
C GLY A 345 -18.43 -13.41 13.41
N GLU A 346 -18.81 -12.39 12.65
CA GLU A 346 -19.99 -12.49 11.78
C GLU A 346 -19.70 -13.43 10.62
N VAL A 347 -20.42 -14.55 10.59
CA VAL A 347 -20.16 -15.63 9.63
C VAL A 347 -21.47 -16.11 9.02
N PHE A 348 -21.70 -15.82 7.74
CA PHE A 348 -22.83 -16.30 6.95
C PHE A 348 -22.51 -17.65 6.31
N ARG A 349 -23.07 -18.75 6.80
CA ARG A 349 -22.73 -20.11 6.36
C ARG A 349 -23.64 -20.60 5.23
N VAL A 350 -23.30 -21.73 4.64
CA VAL A 350 -24.14 -22.38 3.61
C VAL A 350 -25.51 -22.76 4.19
N GLU A 351 -25.59 -23.07 5.49
CA GLU A 351 -26.86 -23.31 6.17
C GLU A 351 -27.73 -22.04 6.25
N ASP A 352 -27.10 -20.88 6.49
CA ASP A 352 -27.77 -19.57 6.48
C ASP A 352 -28.28 -19.23 5.06
N ALA A 353 -27.48 -19.54 4.03
CA ALA A 353 -27.87 -19.40 2.62
C ALA A 353 -29.12 -20.24 2.30
N LYS A 354 -29.14 -21.49 2.76
CA LYS A 354 -30.31 -22.37 2.58
C LYS A 354 -31.53 -21.84 3.32
N GLN A 355 -31.36 -21.39 4.56
CA GLN A 355 -32.44 -20.80 5.36
C GLN A 355 -33.06 -19.58 4.64
N LEU A 356 -32.22 -18.70 4.11
CA LEU A 356 -32.64 -17.52 3.36
C LEU A 356 -33.44 -17.90 2.10
N VAL A 357 -32.97 -18.86 1.31
CA VAL A 357 -33.66 -19.32 0.09
C VAL A 357 -35.01 -19.96 0.41
N ASP A 358 -35.07 -20.85 1.41
CA ASP A 358 -36.31 -21.53 1.79
C ASP A 358 -37.36 -20.52 2.26
N TRP A 359 -36.96 -19.53 3.06
CA TRP A 359 -37.84 -18.42 3.46
C TRP A 359 -38.24 -17.53 2.27
N ALA A 360 -37.30 -17.11 1.43
CA ALA A 360 -37.57 -16.18 0.33
C ALA A 360 -38.55 -16.79 -0.69
N LYS A 361 -38.51 -18.11 -0.90
CA LYS A 361 -39.51 -18.83 -1.71
C LYS A 361 -40.91 -18.81 -1.13
N SER A 362 -41.05 -18.71 0.20
CA SER A 362 -42.34 -18.66 0.88
C SER A 362 -43.07 -17.32 0.73
N VAL A 363 -42.37 -16.28 0.28
CA VAL A 363 -42.91 -14.92 0.07
C VAL A 363 -42.84 -14.50 -1.39
N THR A 364 -43.76 -13.65 -1.85
CA THR A 364 -43.86 -13.20 -3.26
C THR A 364 -43.32 -11.79 -3.48
N TRP A 365 -42.84 -11.14 -2.42
CA TRP A 365 -42.31 -9.78 -2.46
C TRP A 365 -40.78 -9.73 -2.48
N VAL A 366 -40.09 -10.87 -2.32
CA VAL A 366 -38.65 -11.00 -2.61
C VAL A 366 -38.48 -11.34 -4.09
N ALA A 367 -37.78 -10.50 -4.83
CA ALA A 367 -37.55 -10.66 -6.27
C ALA A 367 -36.10 -11.01 -6.61
N GLU A 368 -35.16 -10.73 -5.70
CA GLU A 368 -33.74 -10.93 -5.92
C GLU A 368 -33.08 -11.56 -4.69
N ILE A 369 -32.18 -12.51 -4.94
CA ILE A 369 -31.13 -12.89 -4.00
C ILE A 369 -29.80 -12.66 -4.73
N ALA A 370 -28.83 -12.10 -4.03
CA ALA A 370 -27.45 -12.02 -4.52
C ALA A 370 -26.50 -12.46 -3.42
N MET A 371 -25.22 -12.16 -3.57
CA MET A 371 -24.22 -12.32 -2.52
C MET A 371 -22.99 -11.47 -2.82
N TRP A 372 -22.30 -11.03 -1.77
CA TRP A 372 -20.94 -10.47 -1.85
C TRP A 372 -19.91 -11.55 -1.44
N SER A 373 -19.19 -12.16 -2.37
CA SER A 373 -19.28 -12.02 -3.83
C SER A 373 -18.94 -13.36 -4.50
N VAL A 374 -19.18 -13.52 -5.81
CA VAL A 374 -18.79 -14.75 -6.56
C VAL A 374 -17.30 -15.00 -6.45
N ASN A 375 -16.49 -13.95 -6.41
CA ASN A 375 -15.05 -14.03 -6.24
C ASN A 375 -14.65 -14.79 -4.95
N ARG A 376 -15.53 -14.79 -3.94
CA ARG A 376 -15.30 -15.39 -2.62
C ARG A 376 -15.85 -16.82 -2.49
N ASP A 377 -16.68 -17.26 -3.43
CA ASP A 377 -17.38 -18.54 -3.38
C ASP A 377 -16.52 -19.68 -3.94
N THR A 378 -15.41 -19.92 -3.27
CA THR A 378 -14.42 -20.92 -3.65
C THR A 378 -14.06 -21.81 -2.48
N SER A 379 -13.76 -23.08 -2.78
CA SER A 379 -13.13 -24.04 -1.88
C SER A 379 -11.72 -23.64 -1.44
N LYS A 380 -11.12 -22.68 -2.14
CA LYS A 380 -9.78 -22.18 -1.86
C LYS A 380 -9.81 -21.26 -0.65
N ALA A 381 -8.94 -21.55 0.33
CA ALA A 381 -8.65 -20.60 1.39
C ALA A 381 -7.98 -19.36 0.78
N GLY A 382 -8.25 -18.19 1.33
CA GLY A 382 -7.72 -16.93 0.84
C GLY A 382 -8.02 -15.76 1.76
N PRO A 383 -7.50 -14.58 1.43
CA PRO A 383 -7.85 -13.35 2.14
C PRO A 383 -9.35 -13.06 2.00
N LEU A 384 -9.89 -12.29 2.94
CA LEU A 384 -11.33 -12.04 3.06
C LEU A 384 -11.97 -11.55 1.76
N TYR A 385 -11.31 -10.69 0.98
CA TYR A 385 -11.84 -10.16 -0.28
C TYR A 385 -11.95 -11.21 -1.42
N ALA A 386 -11.26 -12.35 -1.32
CA ALA A 386 -11.21 -13.39 -2.37
C ALA A 386 -11.60 -14.79 -1.87
N SER A 387 -12.06 -14.92 -0.62
CA SER A 387 -12.51 -16.18 -0.03
C SER A 387 -13.56 -15.93 1.05
N SER A 388 -14.53 -16.82 1.15
CA SER A 388 -15.49 -16.85 2.26
C SER A 388 -14.84 -17.18 3.61
N GLN A 389 -13.59 -17.67 3.60
CA GLN A 389 -12.88 -18.20 4.78
C GLN A 389 -13.61 -19.38 5.46
N LEU A 390 -14.59 -19.97 4.78
CA LEU A 390 -15.24 -21.19 5.22
C LEU A 390 -14.66 -22.40 4.50
N LYS A 391 -14.77 -23.54 5.17
CA LYS A 391 -14.62 -24.82 4.50
C LYS A 391 -15.88 -25.07 3.66
N GLN A 392 -15.74 -24.95 2.35
CA GLN A 392 -16.79 -25.18 1.34
C GLN A 392 -16.18 -25.81 0.08
N ASN A 393 -17.00 -26.27 -0.86
CA ASN A 393 -16.55 -26.55 -2.22
C ASN A 393 -16.64 -25.29 -3.09
N ASP A 394 -16.04 -25.34 -4.29
CA ASP A 394 -16.21 -24.27 -5.27
C ASP A 394 -17.70 -24.13 -5.61
N TYR A 395 -18.16 -22.88 -5.50
CA TYR A 395 -19.51 -22.48 -5.84
C TYR A 395 -20.62 -23.07 -4.95
N ASP A 396 -20.32 -23.45 -3.70
CA ASP A 396 -21.34 -24.00 -2.79
C ASP A 396 -22.42 -22.96 -2.45
N PHE A 397 -22.07 -21.69 -2.28
CA PHE A 397 -23.06 -20.64 -2.07
C PHE A 397 -23.88 -20.37 -3.35
N VAL A 398 -23.24 -20.28 -4.52
CA VAL A 398 -23.89 -20.16 -5.83
C VAL A 398 -24.89 -21.30 -6.04
N LYS A 399 -24.48 -22.55 -5.85
CA LYS A 399 -25.35 -23.74 -5.99
C LYS A 399 -26.52 -23.74 -5.02
N THR A 400 -26.33 -23.17 -3.83
CA THR A 400 -27.39 -23.07 -2.81
C THR A 400 -28.37 -21.95 -3.13
N LEU A 401 -27.86 -20.76 -3.46
CA LEU A 401 -28.65 -19.54 -3.68
C LEU A 401 -29.38 -19.55 -5.03
N VAL A 402 -28.82 -20.14 -6.10
CA VAL A 402 -29.48 -20.29 -7.41
C VAL A 402 -30.80 -21.06 -7.32
N ALA A 403 -30.97 -21.91 -6.31
CA ALA A 403 -32.21 -22.63 -6.10
C ALA A 403 -33.42 -21.68 -5.94
N PHE A 404 -33.21 -20.41 -5.58
CA PHE A 404 -34.22 -19.36 -5.55
C PHE A 404 -34.98 -19.18 -6.88
N GLU A 405 -34.33 -19.40 -8.02
CA GLU A 405 -34.93 -19.23 -9.36
C GLU A 405 -35.93 -20.35 -9.73
N GLY A 406 -35.89 -21.49 -9.02
CA GLY A 406 -36.88 -22.57 -9.16
C GLY A 406 -36.55 -23.68 -10.17
N GLY A 407 -35.33 -23.74 -10.73
CA GLY A 407 -34.85 -24.83 -11.60
C GLY A 407 -34.14 -25.97 -10.85
N VAL A 408 -34.21 -27.20 -11.37
CA VAL A 408 -33.63 -28.43 -10.76
C VAL A 408 -32.10 -28.40 -10.78
N VAL A 409 -31.46 -28.51 -9.61
CA VAL A 409 -30.02 -28.77 -9.46
C VAL A 409 -29.73 -30.23 -9.86
N VAL A 410 -28.81 -30.44 -10.80
CA VAL A 410 -28.26 -31.77 -11.13
C VAL A 410 -27.47 -32.29 -9.93
N GLY A 411 -28.08 -33.18 -9.15
CA GLY A 411 -27.42 -33.91 -8.07
C GLY A 411 -26.60 -35.08 -8.62
N GLY A 412 -25.32 -35.14 -8.25
CA GLY A 412 -24.49 -36.34 -8.41
C GLY A 412 -24.79 -37.37 -7.32
N GLY A 413 -25.16 -38.60 -7.72
CA GLY A 413 -25.30 -39.72 -6.80
C GLY A 413 -25.83 -41.02 -7.44
N GLY A 414 -24.92 -41.86 -7.97
CA GLY A 414 -24.98 -43.33 -7.93
C GLY A 414 -26.08 -44.12 -8.67
N GLY A 415 -25.67 -44.82 -9.75
CA GLY A 415 -26.06 -46.21 -10.04
C GLY A 415 -27.39 -46.49 -10.77
N GLY A 416 -27.29 -46.79 -12.07
CA GLY A 416 -28.30 -47.58 -12.81
C GLY A 416 -28.61 -47.08 -14.23
N GLN A 417 -28.11 -47.77 -15.26
CA GLN A 417 -28.87 -47.95 -16.52
C GLN A 417 -29.96 -49.00 -16.25
N PRO A 418 -31.12 -49.02 -16.96
CA PRO A 418 -31.24 -48.80 -18.42
C PRO A 418 -32.50 -48.04 -18.91
N GLY A 419 -32.50 -47.62 -20.18
CA GLY A 419 -33.74 -47.24 -20.88
C GLY A 419 -33.55 -46.31 -22.07
N ALA A 420 -33.34 -46.87 -23.26
CA ALA A 420 -33.20 -46.17 -24.54
C ALA A 420 -34.55 -45.65 -25.08
N THR A 421 -34.55 -44.48 -25.75
CA THR A 421 -35.27 -44.16 -27.02
C THR A 421 -34.93 -42.71 -27.42
N THR A 422 -34.09 -42.39 -28.41
CA THR A 422 -34.17 -42.52 -29.89
C THR A 422 -34.25 -41.16 -30.59
N ILE A 423 -33.06 -40.70 -31.01
CA ILE A 423 -32.68 -40.20 -32.36
C ILE A 423 -33.14 -38.81 -32.84
N CYS A 424 -32.16 -37.95 -33.14
CA CYS A 424 -31.84 -37.56 -34.53
C CYS A 424 -30.35 -37.24 -34.69
N GLN A 425 -29.64 -38.09 -35.45
CA GLN A 425 -28.28 -37.91 -35.91
C GLN A 425 -28.26 -37.03 -37.16
N THR A 426 -27.30 -36.12 -37.26
CA THR A 426 -26.72 -35.72 -38.54
C THR A 426 -25.22 -35.91 -38.47
N THR A 427 -24.74 -36.75 -39.37
CA THR A 427 -23.34 -37.11 -39.62
C THR A 427 -22.59 -35.97 -40.32
N ALA A 428 -21.40 -35.62 -39.83
CA ALA A 428 -20.36 -34.99 -40.64
C ALA A 428 -19.02 -35.65 -40.31
N ALA A 429 -18.52 -36.45 -41.24
CA ALA A 429 -17.18 -37.02 -41.21
C ALA A 429 -16.14 -35.90 -41.43
N THR A 430 -15.11 -35.85 -40.58
CA THR A 430 -13.85 -35.16 -40.90
C THR A 430 -12.68 -36.10 -40.60
N THR A 431 -11.86 -36.26 -41.63
CA THR A 431 -10.64 -37.03 -41.73
C THR A 431 -9.63 -36.69 -40.62
N ALA A 432 -9.14 -37.73 -39.93
CA ALA A 432 -8.05 -37.61 -38.98
C ALA A 432 -6.75 -37.20 -39.69
N VAL A 433 -6.22 -36.03 -39.31
CA VAL A 433 -4.84 -35.65 -39.59
C VAL A 433 -3.97 -36.33 -38.55
N VAL A 434 -3.13 -37.27 -38.99
CA VAL A 434 -2.07 -37.86 -38.17
C VAL A 434 -1.00 -36.79 -37.95
N VAL A 435 -0.91 -36.27 -36.74
CA VAL A 435 0.25 -35.49 -36.27
C VAL A 435 1.31 -36.49 -35.79
N PRO A 436 2.58 -36.40 -36.23
CA PRO A 436 3.61 -37.36 -35.84
C PRO A 436 3.92 -37.25 -34.35
N THR A 437 3.86 -38.38 -33.66
CA THR A 437 4.27 -38.55 -32.26
C THR A 437 5.77 -38.24 -32.12
N PRO A 438 6.19 -37.32 -31.23
CA PRO A 438 7.60 -37.17 -30.88
C PRO A 438 8.11 -38.44 -30.19
N PRO A 439 9.39 -38.81 -30.33
CA PRO A 439 9.94 -40.03 -29.72
C PRO A 439 9.84 -39.97 -28.20
N THR A 440 9.31 -41.04 -27.60
CA THR A 440 9.32 -41.32 -26.18
C THR A 440 10.74 -41.70 -25.72
N THR A 441 11.56 -40.70 -25.41
CA THR A 441 12.72 -40.89 -24.54
C THR A 441 12.78 -39.73 -23.56
N SER A 442 12.50 -39.98 -22.28
CA SER A 442 12.64 -39.01 -21.20
C SER A 442 14.07 -38.42 -21.22
N PRO A 443 14.25 -37.10 -21.13
CA PRO A 443 15.57 -36.51 -20.97
C PRO A 443 16.22 -37.04 -19.68
N PRO A 444 17.53 -37.35 -19.67
CA PRO A 444 18.22 -37.81 -18.47
C PRO A 444 18.26 -36.70 -17.40
N VAL A 445 18.04 -37.08 -16.13
CA VAL A 445 18.27 -36.22 -14.95
C VAL A 445 19.72 -35.71 -14.99
N ALA A 446 19.92 -34.39 -14.82
CA ALA A 446 21.24 -33.78 -14.83
C ALA A 446 22.16 -34.48 -13.82
N SER A 447 23.38 -34.79 -14.26
CA SER A 447 24.33 -35.61 -13.52
C SER A 447 24.93 -34.87 -12.32
N GLY A 448 24.23 -34.92 -11.19
CA GLY A 448 24.75 -34.65 -9.84
C GLY A 448 24.81 -33.17 -9.44
N TRP A 449 24.34 -32.90 -8.20
CA TRP A 449 24.48 -31.61 -7.54
C TRP A 449 25.95 -31.26 -7.29
N GLY A 450 26.30 -29.98 -7.46
CA GLY A 450 27.65 -29.48 -7.17
C GLY A 450 27.97 -29.52 -5.67
N SER A 451 29.25 -29.39 -5.32
CA SER A 451 29.67 -29.25 -3.91
C SER A 451 29.27 -27.90 -3.30
N LYS A 452 28.93 -26.92 -4.16
CA LYS A 452 28.33 -25.63 -3.85
C LYS A 452 27.25 -25.37 -4.88
N THR A 453 26.01 -25.16 -4.41
CA THR A 453 24.84 -25.01 -5.28
C THR A 453 24.05 -23.76 -4.90
N PHE A 454 23.71 -22.94 -5.90
CA PHE A 454 22.72 -21.88 -5.80
C PHE A 454 21.39 -22.36 -6.37
N ALA A 455 20.35 -22.42 -5.54
CA ALA A 455 19.00 -22.87 -5.93
C ALA A 455 17.92 -21.98 -5.28
N PRO A 456 17.57 -20.82 -5.89
CA PRO A 456 16.61 -19.88 -5.31
C PRO A 456 15.20 -20.50 -5.23
N TYR A 457 14.43 -20.05 -4.24
CA TYR A 457 13.03 -20.47 -4.10
C TYR A 457 12.18 -19.88 -5.22
N VAL A 458 11.20 -20.66 -5.66
CA VAL A 458 10.19 -20.29 -6.65
C VAL A 458 8.83 -20.55 -6.04
N ASP A 459 8.03 -19.49 -5.88
CA ASP A 459 6.61 -19.70 -5.66
C ASP A 459 5.99 -20.12 -7.00
N VAL A 460 5.71 -21.42 -7.13
CA VAL A 460 5.18 -22.00 -8.37
C VAL A 460 3.69 -21.70 -8.57
N LEU A 461 3.01 -21.21 -7.54
CA LEU A 461 1.59 -20.85 -7.58
C LEU A 461 1.37 -19.35 -7.82
N LEU A 462 2.40 -18.52 -7.62
CA LEU A 462 2.32 -17.09 -7.91
C LEU A 462 2.03 -16.86 -9.39
N TRP A 463 1.01 -16.04 -9.68
CA TRP A 463 0.59 -15.74 -11.05
C TRP A 463 1.22 -14.43 -11.57
N PRO A 464 1.74 -14.39 -12.81
CA PRO A 464 1.87 -15.50 -13.75
C PRO A 464 2.86 -16.56 -13.26
N THR A 465 2.50 -17.84 -13.45
CA THR A 465 3.38 -18.97 -13.09
C THR A 465 4.71 -18.80 -13.82
N LEU A 466 5.78 -18.61 -13.07
CA LEU A 466 7.10 -18.30 -13.61
C LEU A 466 7.67 -19.53 -14.34
N ASP A 467 7.99 -19.38 -15.62
CA ASP A 467 8.71 -20.43 -16.35
C ASP A 467 10.22 -20.38 -16.04
N VAL A 468 10.66 -21.17 -15.06
CA VAL A 468 12.08 -21.23 -14.68
C VAL A 468 13.00 -21.77 -15.78
N SER A 469 12.47 -22.48 -16.79
CA SER A 469 13.27 -22.87 -17.95
C SER A 469 13.61 -21.67 -18.83
N ALA A 470 12.68 -20.71 -18.96
CA ALA A 470 12.94 -19.44 -19.63
C ALA A 470 13.91 -18.55 -18.81
N VAL A 471 13.77 -18.53 -17.48
CA VAL A 471 14.73 -17.83 -16.61
C VAL A 471 16.13 -18.45 -16.73
N ALA A 472 16.23 -19.78 -16.80
CA ALA A 472 17.48 -20.49 -17.01
C ALA A 472 18.14 -20.11 -18.34
N GLN A 473 17.37 -20.00 -19.43
CA GLN A 473 17.88 -19.54 -20.72
C GLN A 473 18.38 -18.09 -20.68
N LYS A 474 17.68 -17.20 -19.96
CA LYS A 474 18.04 -15.77 -19.85
C LYS A 474 19.27 -15.55 -18.95
N THR A 475 19.37 -16.28 -17.85
CA THR A 475 20.33 -16.01 -16.77
C THR A 475 21.49 -17.00 -16.69
N GLY A 476 21.32 -18.21 -17.22
CA GLY A 476 22.21 -19.35 -17.02
C GLY A 476 22.08 -20.01 -15.64
N SER A 477 21.10 -19.62 -14.81
CA SER A 477 20.82 -20.30 -13.54
C SER A 477 20.03 -21.58 -13.79
N LEU A 478 20.59 -22.74 -13.41
CA LEU A 478 20.08 -24.06 -13.79
C LEU A 478 19.40 -24.83 -12.65
N TYR A 479 19.47 -24.34 -11.42
CA TYR A 479 18.94 -25.04 -10.24
C TYR A 479 17.95 -24.14 -9.51
N TYR A 480 16.85 -24.72 -9.05
CA TYR A 480 15.75 -23.99 -8.38
C TYR A 480 15.13 -24.84 -7.26
N THR A 481 14.56 -24.19 -6.25
CA THR A 481 13.76 -24.84 -5.19
C THR A 481 12.29 -24.51 -5.41
N LEU A 482 11.49 -25.49 -5.82
CA LEU A 482 10.07 -25.32 -6.12
C LEU A 482 9.27 -25.41 -4.84
N ALA A 483 8.48 -24.38 -4.56
CA ALA A 483 7.84 -24.14 -3.27
C ALA A 483 6.34 -23.82 -3.41
N PHE A 484 5.44 -24.36 -2.59
CA PHE A 484 5.62 -25.41 -1.58
C PHE A 484 4.59 -26.52 -1.72
N ILE A 485 4.96 -27.76 -1.34
CA ILE A 485 4.01 -28.86 -1.13
C ILE A 485 3.53 -28.84 0.33
N THR A 486 2.21 -28.73 0.53
CA THR A 486 1.53 -28.85 1.84
C THR A 486 0.39 -29.86 1.75
N ALA A 487 -0.29 -30.14 2.86
CA ALA A 487 -1.41 -31.08 2.92
C ALA A 487 -2.69 -30.46 2.35
N ASP A 488 -3.33 -31.14 1.40
CA ASP A 488 -4.70 -30.85 1.00
C ASP A 488 -5.71 -31.27 2.09
N SER A 489 -6.98 -31.00 1.86
CA SER A 489 -8.08 -31.34 2.77
C SER A 489 -8.26 -32.85 3.00
N ALA A 490 -7.73 -33.69 2.09
CA ALA A 490 -7.71 -35.14 2.19
C ALA A 490 -6.35 -35.68 2.71
N LYS A 491 -5.50 -34.79 3.24
CA LYS A 491 -4.18 -35.09 3.81
C LYS A 491 -3.17 -35.63 2.79
N ASN A 492 -3.37 -35.34 1.51
CA ASN A 492 -2.43 -35.68 0.45
C ASN A 492 -1.49 -34.49 0.14
N PRO A 493 -0.30 -34.74 -0.43
CA PRO A 493 0.61 -33.68 -0.85
C PRO A 493 0.01 -32.86 -2.01
N ALA A 494 -0.06 -31.55 -1.89
CA ALA A 494 -0.50 -30.66 -2.95
C ALA A 494 0.32 -29.37 -2.92
N TRP A 495 0.61 -28.80 -4.09
CA TRP A 495 1.19 -27.46 -4.18
C TRP A 495 0.24 -26.48 -3.52
N GLY A 496 0.71 -25.78 -2.48
CA GLY A 496 -0.06 -24.86 -1.65
C GLY A 496 -1.28 -25.50 -0.97
N GLY A 497 -1.36 -26.83 -0.91
CA GLY A 497 -2.52 -27.53 -0.36
C GLY A 497 -3.74 -27.55 -1.31
N VAL A 498 -3.58 -27.06 -2.54
CA VAL A 498 -4.68 -26.83 -3.49
C VAL A 498 -4.51 -27.56 -4.82
N THR A 499 -3.30 -27.61 -5.39
CA THR A 499 -3.04 -28.28 -6.68
C THR A 499 -2.37 -29.62 -6.42
N LYS A 500 -3.03 -30.74 -6.74
CA LYS A 500 -2.51 -32.06 -6.38
C LYS A 500 -1.19 -32.32 -7.10
N TRP A 501 -0.23 -32.90 -6.37
CA TRP A 501 1.01 -33.37 -6.97
C TRP A 501 0.77 -34.36 -8.12
N SER A 502 -0.30 -35.16 -8.02
CA SER A 502 -0.67 -36.18 -9.02
C SER A 502 -1.14 -35.60 -10.34
N ASP A 503 -1.48 -34.32 -10.37
CA ASP A 503 -1.89 -33.62 -11.60
C ASP A 503 -0.66 -33.19 -12.42
N GLU A 504 0.55 -33.58 -11.98
CA GLU A 504 1.83 -33.31 -12.65
C GLU A 504 2.08 -31.80 -12.89
N PHE A 505 1.46 -30.95 -12.07
CA PHE A 505 1.59 -29.50 -12.15
C PHE A 505 3.08 -29.10 -12.14
N TYR A 506 3.49 -28.23 -13.06
CA TYR A 506 4.87 -27.76 -13.25
C TYR A 506 5.88 -28.81 -13.79
N LEU A 507 5.46 -30.07 -14.02
CA LEU A 507 6.36 -31.12 -14.51
C LEU A 507 6.87 -30.84 -15.94
N ASP A 508 6.09 -30.16 -16.78
CA ASP A 508 6.50 -29.77 -18.13
C ASP A 508 7.63 -28.72 -18.09
N ILE A 509 7.52 -27.70 -17.23
CA ILE A 509 8.55 -26.69 -16.99
C ILE A 509 9.81 -27.33 -16.42
N LEU A 510 9.66 -28.24 -15.45
CA LEU A 510 10.78 -29.01 -14.91
C LEU A 510 11.46 -29.88 -15.98
N THR A 511 10.68 -30.48 -16.89
CA THR A 511 11.23 -31.27 -18.01
C THR A 511 12.03 -30.38 -18.98
N LYS A 512 11.53 -29.18 -19.30
CA LYS A 512 12.25 -28.19 -20.11
C LYS A 512 13.53 -27.74 -19.42
N LEU A 513 13.50 -27.48 -18.11
CA LEU A 513 14.69 -27.13 -17.33
C LEU A 513 15.74 -28.26 -17.36
N ARG A 514 15.31 -29.52 -17.21
CA ARG A 514 16.21 -30.68 -17.29
C ARG A 514 16.82 -30.87 -18.68
N ALA A 515 16.08 -30.55 -19.73
CA ALA A 515 16.62 -30.52 -21.10
C ALA A 515 17.73 -29.47 -21.27
N LEU A 516 17.76 -28.41 -20.45
CA LEU A 516 18.83 -27.42 -20.39
C LEU A 516 20.02 -27.85 -19.49
N GLY A 517 19.96 -29.04 -18.90
CA GLY A 517 20.95 -29.54 -17.95
C GLY A 517 20.75 -29.06 -16.52
N GLY A 518 19.59 -28.48 -16.20
CA GLY A 518 19.20 -28.09 -14.85
C GLY A 518 18.45 -29.18 -14.07
N ASP A 519 18.13 -28.90 -12.81
CA ASP A 519 17.25 -29.73 -11.99
C ASP A 519 16.61 -28.90 -10.87
N ALA A 520 15.70 -29.51 -10.10
CA ALA A 520 15.01 -28.83 -9.02
C ALA A 520 14.97 -29.61 -7.70
N ILE A 521 14.94 -28.85 -6.60
CA ILE A 521 14.59 -29.30 -5.25
C ILE A 521 13.07 -29.09 -5.09
N ILE A 522 12.35 -30.02 -4.47
CA ILE A 522 10.96 -29.77 -4.05
C ILE A 522 10.94 -29.51 -2.55
N SER A 523 10.36 -28.37 -2.16
CA SER A 523 10.22 -28.00 -0.76
C SER A 523 8.82 -28.32 -0.22
N PHE A 524 8.77 -28.94 0.95
CA PHE A 524 7.57 -29.25 1.72
C PHE A 524 7.44 -28.30 2.91
N GLY A 525 6.25 -27.74 3.13
CA GLY A 525 5.98 -26.82 4.25
C GLY A 525 5.88 -25.37 3.83
N GLY A 526 6.68 -24.49 4.43
CA GLY A 526 6.64 -23.04 4.28
C GLY A 526 5.71 -22.33 5.30
N ALA A 527 5.70 -21.00 5.26
CA ALA A 527 5.01 -20.14 6.22
C ALA A 527 3.47 -20.28 6.24
N THR A 528 2.86 -20.78 5.16
CA THR A 528 1.40 -20.90 5.02
C THR A 528 0.97 -22.30 4.58
N GLY A 529 -0.28 -22.66 4.88
CA GLY A 529 -0.82 -24.01 4.64
C GLY A 529 -0.57 -24.98 5.79
N ILE A 530 -0.96 -26.24 5.62
CA ILE A 530 -0.82 -27.28 6.65
C ILE A 530 0.33 -28.19 6.26
N GLU A 531 1.42 -28.18 7.02
CA GLU A 531 2.53 -29.10 6.79
C GLU A 531 2.07 -30.58 6.91
N LEU A 532 2.56 -31.45 6.02
CA LEU A 532 2.06 -32.84 5.91
C LEU A 532 2.20 -33.64 7.20
N ALA A 533 3.28 -33.47 7.96
CA ALA A 533 3.46 -34.13 9.25
C ALA A 533 2.57 -33.56 10.36
N LEU A 534 1.93 -32.40 10.20
CA LEU A 534 0.86 -31.95 11.11
C LEU A 534 -0.45 -32.70 10.85
N SER A 535 -0.72 -33.06 9.59
CA SER A 535 -2.01 -33.65 9.18
C SER A 535 -2.02 -35.18 9.20
N VAL A 536 -0.94 -35.80 8.73
CA VAL A 536 -0.78 -37.26 8.66
C VAL A 536 -0.15 -37.74 9.97
N THR A 537 -0.89 -38.55 10.73
CA THR A 537 -0.51 -38.96 12.09
C THR A 537 0.31 -40.26 12.16
N ASP A 538 0.47 -40.95 11.03
CA ASP A 538 1.25 -42.17 10.91
C ASP A 538 2.52 -41.94 10.06
N ALA A 539 3.68 -42.35 10.58
CA ALA A 539 4.96 -42.08 9.92
C ALA A 539 5.14 -42.86 8.61
N THR A 540 4.57 -44.06 8.48
CA THR A 540 4.66 -44.86 7.26
C THR A 540 3.79 -44.27 6.15
N GLN A 541 2.57 -43.83 6.49
CA GLN A 541 1.72 -43.11 5.55
C GLN A 541 2.36 -41.78 5.11
N LEU A 542 2.95 -41.05 6.05
CA LEU A 542 3.67 -39.81 5.75
C LEU A 542 4.84 -40.05 4.80
N GLN A 543 5.64 -41.10 5.03
CA GLN A 543 6.71 -41.53 4.13
C GLN A 543 6.17 -41.82 2.72
N ALA A 544 5.05 -42.55 2.61
CA ALA A 544 4.45 -42.87 1.31
C ALA A 544 3.99 -41.61 0.56
N LYS A 545 3.49 -40.59 1.27
CA LYS A 545 3.13 -39.29 0.66
C LYS A 545 4.36 -38.52 0.18
N TYR A 546 5.44 -38.48 0.96
CA TYR A 546 6.69 -37.86 0.49
C TYR A 546 7.26 -38.61 -0.72
N GLN A 547 7.26 -39.95 -0.67
CA GLN A 547 7.70 -40.79 -1.79
C GLN A 547 6.89 -40.53 -3.06
N SER A 548 5.57 -40.37 -2.96
CA SER A 548 4.75 -40.15 -4.16
C SER A 548 5.10 -38.86 -4.89
N VAL A 549 5.51 -37.81 -4.18
CA VAL A 549 5.99 -36.56 -4.82
C VAL A 549 7.35 -36.76 -5.48
N ILE A 550 8.27 -37.45 -4.79
CA ILE A 550 9.57 -37.82 -5.36
C ILE A 550 9.39 -38.66 -6.62
N ASP A 551 8.46 -39.60 -6.62
CA ASP A 551 8.19 -40.47 -7.74
C ASP A 551 7.55 -39.71 -8.91
N THR A 552 6.64 -38.77 -8.66
CA THR A 552 6.03 -37.96 -9.73
C THR A 552 7.07 -37.06 -10.39
N TYR A 553 7.83 -36.30 -9.61
CA TYR A 553 8.74 -35.28 -10.14
C TYR A 553 10.16 -35.80 -10.40
N LYS A 554 10.47 -37.03 -9.99
CA LYS A 554 11.79 -37.68 -10.11
C LYS A 554 12.92 -36.84 -9.53
N VAL A 555 12.65 -36.10 -8.45
CA VAL A 555 13.65 -35.25 -7.79
C VAL A 555 14.62 -36.08 -6.96
N THR A 556 15.87 -35.63 -6.89
CA THR A 556 16.93 -36.29 -6.12
C THR A 556 17.31 -35.53 -4.86
N TRP A 557 16.66 -34.38 -4.62
CA TRP A 557 16.79 -33.56 -3.43
C TRP A 557 15.41 -33.05 -3.02
N VAL A 558 15.04 -33.25 -1.75
CA VAL A 558 13.86 -32.65 -1.12
C VAL A 558 14.25 -31.75 0.03
N ASP A 559 13.50 -30.67 0.19
CA ASP A 559 13.64 -29.71 1.26
C ASP A 559 12.41 -29.75 2.18
N PHE A 560 12.62 -29.61 3.47
CA PHE A 560 11.57 -29.49 4.47
C PHE A 560 11.69 -28.13 5.13
N ASP A 561 10.86 -27.18 4.67
CA ASP A 561 10.78 -25.83 5.20
C ASP A 561 9.78 -25.79 6.36
N ILE A 562 10.30 -25.79 7.58
CA ILE A 562 9.51 -26.05 8.79
C ILE A 562 9.48 -24.80 9.66
N GLU A 563 8.33 -24.14 9.63
CA GLU A 563 8.12 -22.83 10.24
C GLU A 563 6.97 -22.84 11.26
N GLY A 564 6.88 -21.76 12.04
CA GLY A 564 5.75 -21.46 12.93
C GLY A 564 5.29 -22.65 13.79
N GLY A 565 3.98 -22.91 13.79
CA GLY A 565 3.37 -23.98 14.59
C GLY A 565 3.85 -25.39 14.24
N ALA A 566 4.35 -25.63 13.01
CA ALA A 566 4.91 -26.91 12.61
C ALA A 566 6.25 -27.19 13.27
N LEU A 567 7.04 -26.14 13.53
CA LEU A 567 8.32 -26.21 14.24
C LEU A 567 8.12 -26.34 15.76
N GLY A 568 7.10 -25.70 16.33
CA GLY A 568 6.78 -25.84 17.76
C GLY A 568 6.19 -27.20 18.15
N ASN A 569 5.77 -28.04 17.18
CA ASN A 569 5.11 -29.31 17.45
C ASN A 569 6.09 -30.49 17.46
N LYS A 570 6.54 -30.89 18.65
CA LYS A 570 7.50 -32.00 18.81
C LYS A 570 7.00 -33.34 18.27
N ALA A 571 5.70 -33.59 18.29
CA ALA A 571 5.12 -34.85 17.82
C ALA A 571 5.14 -34.94 16.28
N SER A 572 4.87 -33.85 15.56
CA SER A 572 5.01 -33.83 14.09
C SER A 572 6.48 -33.90 13.69
N ILE A 573 7.40 -33.24 14.41
CA ILE A 573 8.86 -33.33 14.19
C ILE A 573 9.35 -34.77 14.28
N ASP A 574 9.02 -35.48 15.37
CA ASP A 574 9.46 -36.86 15.57
C ASP A 574 8.91 -37.76 14.45
N ARG A 575 7.64 -37.58 14.08
CA ARG A 575 7.01 -38.34 12.99
C ARG A 575 7.63 -38.05 11.63
N ARG A 576 7.94 -36.79 11.33
CA ARG A 576 8.60 -36.36 10.09
C ARG A 576 9.96 -37.02 9.97
N ASN A 577 10.77 -36.98 11.03
CA ASN A 577 12.09 -37.62 11.05
C ASN A 577 12.01 -39.15 10.92
N GLN A 578 11.02 -39.80 11.52
CA GLN A 578 10.76 -41.23 11.28
C GLN A 578 10.44 -41.52 9.80
N ALA A 579 9.55 -40.73 9.19
CA ALA A 579 9.18 -40.86 7.79
C ALA A 579 10.37 -40.65 6.85
N ILE A 580 11.19 -39.61 7.09
CA ILE A 580 12.39 -39.31 6.30
C ILE A 580 13.45 -40.40 6.43
N SER A 581 13.64 -40.99 7.62
CA SER A 581 14.55 -42.12 7.81
C SER A 581 14.15 -43.32 6.94
N GLY A 582 12.85 -43.61 6.86
CA GLY A 582 12.32 -44.61 5.93
C GLY A 582 12.49 -44.22 4.47
N LEU A 583 12.28 -42.94 4.14
CA LEU A 583 12.44 -42.40 2.79
C LEU A 583 13.88 -42.51 2.27
N GLN A 584 14.89 -42.25 3.12
CA GLN A 584 16.30 -42.39 2.75
C GLN A 584 16.75 -43.85 2.64
N LYS A 585 16.12 -44.78 3.38
CA LYS A 585 16.33 -46.22 3.15
C LYS A 585 15.80 -46.66 1.78
N ALA A 586 14.63 -46.14 1.38
CA ALA A 586 14.05 -46.40 0.06
C ALA A 586 14.81 -45.70 -1.08
N ASN A 587 15.43 -44.54 -0.80
CA ASN A 587 16.17 -43.73 -1.76
C ASN A 587 17.56 -43.38 -1.19
N PRO A 588 18.54 -44.30 -1.21
CA PRO A 588 19.84 -44.10 -0.53
C PRO A 588 20.60 -42.84 -0.95
N LYS A 589 20.36 -42.35 -2.17
CA LYS A 589 20.99 -41.17 -2.78
C LYS A 589 20.17 -39.89 -2.65
N LEU A 590 18.97 -39.92 -2.06
CA LEU A 590 18.12 -38.74 -1.90
C LEU A 590 18.75 -37.76 -0.92
N LEU A 591 19.04 -36.55 -1.40
CA LEU A 591 19.49 -35.46 -0.54
C LEU A 591 18.31 -34.88 0.25
N VAL A 592 18.52 -34.62 1.53
CA VAL A 592 17.51 -34.03 2.42
C VAL A 592 18.05 -32.76 3.05
N SER A 593 17.31 -31.66 2.88
CA SER A 593 17.55 -30.41 3.60
C SER A 593 16.41 -30.06 4.57
N TYR A 594 16.77 -29.33 5.62
CA TYR A 594 15.82 -28.60 6.46
C TYR A 594 16.03 -27.10 6.26
N THR A 595 14.95 -26.37 5.99
CA THR A 595 14.93 -24.90 5.96
C THR A 595 14.23 -24.40 7.22
N LEU A 596 14.93 -23.56 8.01
CA LEU A 596 14.51 -23.21 9.36
C LEU A 596 14.62 -21.69 9.64
N PRO A 597 13.69 -21.12 10.44
CA PRO A 597 13.83 -19.77 10.97
C PRO A 597 15.08 -19.64 11.85
N VAL A 598 15.72 -18.48 11.80
CA VAL A 598 17.01 -18.26 12.46
C VAL A 598 17.10 -16.85 13.04
N LEU A 599 17.91 -16.69 14.08
CA LEU A 599 18.40 -15.39 14.53
C LEU A 599 19.91 -15.31 14.26
N PRO A 600 20.56 -14.14 14.39
CA PRO A 600 22.03 -14.07 14.31
C PRO A 600 22.74 -14.99 15.33
N THR A 601 22.06 -15.36 16.42
CA THR A 601 22.51 -16.31 17.44
C THR A 601 22.30 -17.79 17.07
N GLY A 602 21.75 -18.09 15.89
CA GLY A 602 21.49 -19.45 15.39
C GLY A 602 20.01 -19.82 15.35
N VAL A 603 19.71 -21.09 15.06
CA VAL A 603 18.34 -21.61 15.07
C VAL A 603 17.79 -21.65 16.50
N THR A 604 16.46 -21.55 16.61
CA THR A 604 15.75 -21.55 17.89
C THR A 604 15.86 -22.90 18.62
N ALA A 605 15.43 -22.95 19.88
CA ALA A 605 15.42 -24.19 20.66
C ALA A 605 14.59 -25.31 19.99
N ASP A 606 13.50 -24.96 19.32
CA ASP A 606 12.69 -25.93 18.57
C ASP A 606 13.39 -26.40 17.30
N GLY A 607 14.13 -25.51 16.61
CA GLY A 607 15.04 -25.89 15.53
C GLY A 607 16.13 -26.87 15.98
N VAL A 608 16.74 -26.61 17.14
CA VAL A 608 17.71 -27.54 17.75
C VAL A 608 17.06 -28.88 18.08
N TYR A 609 15.85 -28.88 18.64
CA TYR A 609 15.10 -30.11 18.92
C TYR A 609 14.83 -30.92 17.64
N LEU A 610 14.46 -30.26 16.54
CA LEU A 610 14.26 -30.91 15.24
C LEU A 610 15.53 -31.64 14.78
N LEU A 611 16.70 -31.02 14.90
CA LEU A 611 17.99 -31.62 14.54
C LEU A 611 18.37 -32.79 15.46
N GLN A 612 18.12 -32.66 16.76
CA GLN A 612 18.33 -33.75 17.72
C GLN A 612 17.39 -34.94 17.44
N SER A 613 16.15 -34.66 17.06
CA SER A 613 15.18 -35.68 16.62
C SER A 613 15.64 -36.36 15.33
N ALA A 614 16.23 -35.63 14.38
CA ALA A 614 16.83 -36.20 13.17
C ALA A 614 17.95 -37.20 13.51
N VAL A 615 18.84 -36.86 14.45
CA VAL A 615 19.88 -37.77 14.95
C VAL A 615 19.26 -38.99 15.64
N LYS A 616 18.28 -38.78 16.52
CA LYS A 616 17.56 -39.85 17.23
C LYS A 616 16.95 -40.89 16.29
N TYR A 617 16.38 -40.46 15.17
CA TYR A 617 15.75 -41.37 14.19
C TYR A 617 16.67 -41.76 13.01
N GLY A 618 17.94 -41.38 13.06
CA GLY A 618 18.95 -41.76 12.07
C GLY A 618 18.74 -41.13 10.69
N VAL A 619 18.18 -39.92 10.63
CA VAL A 619 18.06 -39.14 9.40
C VAL A 619 19.42 -38.57 9.02
N ARG A 620 19.87 -38.81 7.79
CA ARG A 620 21.02 -38.12 7.20
C ARG A 620 20.56 -36.75 6.73
N VAL A 621 20.82 -35.71 7.52
CA VAL A 621 20.57 -34.32 7.09
C VAL A 621 21.76 -33.88 6.25
N ASP A 622 21.55 -33.66 4.95
CA ASP A 622 22.62 -33.25 4.04
C ASP A 622 22.91 -31.75 4.17
N VAL A 623 21.86 -30.92 4.27
CA VAL A 623 21.96 -29.46 4.46
C VAL A 623 20.99 -28.95 5.53
N VAL A 624 21.45 -28.10 6.44
CA VAL A 624 20.58 -27.22 7.24
C VAL A 624 20.65 -25.84 6.62
N ASN A 625 19.60 -25.48 5.90
CA ASN A 625 19.40 -24.20 5.27
C ASN A 625 18.70 -23.25 6.27
N ILE A 626 19.18 -22.01 6.39
CA ILE A 626 18.58 -21.04 7.31
C ILE A 626 17.92 -19.90 6.55
N MET A 627 16.73 -19.51 7.00
CA MET A 627 16.04 -18.31 6.52
C MET A 627 16.63 -17.09 7.19
N ALA A 628 17.69 -16.57 6.57
CA ALA A 628 18.47 -15.43 7.04
C ALA A 628 17.74 -14.10 6.75
N MET A 629 16.52 -13.99 7.27
CA MET A 629 15.53 -12.94 7.03
C MET A 629 14.67 -12.74 8.28
N ASP A 630 13.95 -11.62 8.32
CA ASP A 630 12.92 -11.30 9.32
C ASP A 630 13.37 -11.46 10.78
N TYR A 631 14.56 -10.95 11.08
CA TYR A 631 15.16 -11.08 12.41
C TYR A 631 14.44 -10.23 13.45
N GLY A 632 13.87 -9.11 13.01
CA GLY A 632 13.38 -8.03 13.84
C GLY A 632 14.51 -7.14 14.36
N PRO A 633 14.22 -5.85 14.61
CA PRO A 633 15.21 -4.86 15.03
C PRO A 633 15.87 -5.16 16.38
N ALA A 634 15.27 -6.03 17.22
CA ALA A 634 15.84 -6.45 18.49
C ALA A 634 17.00 -7.47 18.35
N ALA A 635 16.95 -8.31 17.32
CA ALA A 635 17.96 -9.34 17.08
C ALA A 635 18.98 -8.90 16.02
N ALA A 636 18.56 -8.07 15.06
CA ALA A 636 19.38 -7.50 14.01
C ALA A 636 19.15 -5.98 13.91
N PRO A 637 19.58 -5.17 14.90
CA PRO A 637 19.40 -3.72 14.86
C PRO A 637 20.12 -3.10 13.66
N ASN A 638 19.51 -2.07 13.07
CA ASN A 638 20.05 -1.39 11.90
C ASN A 638 21.40 -0.73 12.21
N GLY A 639 22.43 -1.04 11.42
CA GLY A 639 23.73 -0.35 11.41
C GLY A 639 24.95 -1.08 11.99
N ALA A 640 24.83 -2.24 12.67
CA ALA A 640 26.01 -2.88 13.28
C ALA A 640 26.86 -3.73 12.30
N SER A 641 26.26 -4.38 11.30
CA SER A 641 26.98 -5.22 10.31
C SER A 641 26.28 -5.38 8.94
N GLY A 642 25.10 -4.78 8.73
CA GLY A 642 24.27 -4.99 7.54
C GLY A 642 23.59 -6.38 7.51
N MET A 643 22.60 -6.56 6.62
CA MET A 643 21.86 -7.82 6.52
C MET A 643 22.75 -8.99 6.05
N GLY A 644 23.77 -8.70 5.23
CA GLY A 644 24.78 -9.68 4.82
C GLY A 644 25.64 -10.16 5.99
N GLY A 645 26.02 -9.25 6.90
CA GLY A 645 26.75 -9.59 8.12
C GLY A 645 25.94 -10.46 9.07
N TYR A 646 24.66 -10.14 9.28
CA TYR A 646 23.76 -10.95 10.12
C TYR A 646 23.51 -12.33 9.53
N ALA A 647 23.35 -12.45 8.21
CA ALA A 647 23.24 -13.74 7.54
C ALA A 647 24.50 -14.62 7.76
N ILE A 648 25.69 -14.02 7.70
CA ILE A 648 26.96 -14.71 8.00
C ILE A 648 27.01 -15.16 9.47
N GLN A 649 26.64 -14.28 10.39
CA GLN A 649 26.64 -14.59 11.83
C GLN A 649 25.67 -15.72 12.15
N ALA A 650 24.44 -15.67 11.62
CA ALA A 650 23.44 -16.72 11.78
C ALA A 650 23.94 -18.07 11.25
N ALA A 651 24.64 -18.08 10.11
CA ALA A 651 25.22 -19.30 9.53
C ALA A 651 26.32 -19.90 10.41
N GLN A 652 27.20 -19.07 10.97
CA GLN A 652 28.26 -19.51 11.87
C GLN A 652 27.70 -20.10 13.18
N SER A 653 26.74 -19.40 13.79
CA SER A 653 26.07 -19.86 15.01
C SER A 653 25.33 -21.18 14.77
N THR A 654 24.59 -21.27 13.67
CA THR A 654 23.87 -22.50 13.29
C THR A 654 24.83 -23.66 13.02
N TYR A 655 25.97 -23.42 12.35
CA TYR A 655 26.98 -24.47 12.15
C TYR A 655 27.45 -25.06 13.49
N GLN A 656 27.72 -24.24 14.49
CA GLN A 656 28.10 -24.72 15.82
C GLN A 656 26.99 -25.54 16.48
N GLN A 657 25.73 -25.11 16.36
CA GLN A 657 24.58 -25.85 16.88
C GLN A 657 24.39 -27.20 16.17
N VAL A 658 24.51 -27.25 14.84
CA VAL A 658 24.44 -28.48 14.03
C VAL A 658 25.53 -29.47 14.45
N GLN A 659 26.77 -28.98 14.61
CA GLN A 659 27.87 -29.81 15.10
C GLN A 659 27.59 -30.32 16.52
N SER A 660 27.04 -29.48 17.39
CA SER A 660 26.71 -29.83 18.78
C SER A 660 25.55 -30.83 18.89
N ALA A 661 24.59 -30.77 17.95
CA ALA A 661 23.48 -31.72 17.87
C ALA A 661 23.91 -33.12 17.40
N GLY A 662 25.16 -33.29 16.91
CA GLY A 662 25.71 -34.58 16.48
C GLY A 662 25.74 -34.77 14.96
N LEU A 663 25.31 -33.77 14.18
CA LEU A 663 25.24 -33.81 12.72
C LEU A 663 26.56 -33.36 12.08
N LYS A 664 27.64 -34.11 12.32
CA LYS A 664 29.02 -33.69 12.00
C LYS A 664 29.31 -33.48 10.52
N SER A 665 28.68 -34.26 9.64
CA SER A 665 28.86 -34.17 8.18
C SER A 665 27.94 -33.16 7.49
N THR A 666 26.93 -32.65 8.21
CA THR A 666 25.89 -31.78 7.66
C THR A 666 26.46 -30.41 7.30
N LYS A 667 26.04 -29.91 6.13
CA LYS A 667 26.46 -28.61 5.59
C LYS A 667 25.42 -27.54 5.90
N ILE A 668 25.82 -26.28 5.75
CA ILE A 668 24.92 -25.14 5.92
C ILE A 668 24.48 -24.58 4.57
N GLY A 669 23.21 -24.23 4.48
CA GLY A 669 22.62 -23.38 3.46
C GLY A 669 22.24 -22.03 4.04
N VAL A 670 22.27 -20.96 3.23
CA VAL A 670 21.82 -19.63 3.65
C VAL A 670 20.84 -19.07 2.62
N THR A 671 19.65 -18.71 3.09
CA THR A 671 18.55 -18.17 2.27
C THR A 671 18.14 -16.82 2.84
N PRO A 672 18.67 -15.70 2.34
CA PRO A 672 18.10 -14.38 2.61
C PRO A 672 16.81 -14.14 1.82
N MET A 673 15.96 -13.25 2.34
CA MET A 673 14.92 -12.60 1.55
C MET A 673 15.54 -11.39 0.87
N ILE A 674 15.44 -11.28 -0.46
CA ILE A 674 16.17 -10.26 -1.22
C ILE A 674 15.43 -8.92 -1.24
N GLY A 675 16.16 -7.81 -1.18
CA GLY A 675 15.56 -6.48 -1.04
C GLY A 675 14.84 -6.31 0.29
N GLN A 676 13.68 -5.67 0.29
CA GLN A 676 12.84 -5.51 1.48
C GLN A 676 12.42 -6.89 2.00
N ASN A 677 12.55 -7.11 3.30
CA ASN A 677 11.99 -8.26 4.00
C ASN A 677 10.54 -7.97 4.49
N ASP A 678 9.89 -8.91 5.17
CA ASP A 678 8.57 -8.66 5.78
C ASP A 678 8.67 -7.66 6.94
N VAL A 679 9.81 -7.62 7.62
CA VAL A 679 10.14 -6.56 8.60
C VAL A 679 10.55 -5.27 7.90
N GLN A 680 9.70 -4.24 7.96
CA GLN A 680 9.96 -2.95 7.28
C GLN A 680 11.29 -2.34 7.73
N GLY A 681 12.16 -2.01 6.76
CA GLY A 681 13.50 -1.48 7.02
C GLY A 681 14.62 -2.53 7.11
N GLU A 682 14.30 -3.81 7.29
CA GLU A 682 15.25 -4.90 6.99
C GLU A 682 15.35 -5.07 5.47
N ILE A 683 16.46 -4.61 4.91
CA ILE A 683 16.68 -4.62 3.46
C ILE A 683 17.98 -5.35 3.14
N PHE A 684 17.88 -6.54 2.55
CA PHE A 684 19.00 -7.31 2.03
C PHE A 684 19.38 -6.82 0.62
N ARG A 685 20.39 -5.95 0.51
CA ARG A 685 20.77 -5.29 -0.74
C ARG A 685 21.72 -6.15 -1.57
N THR A 686 21.98 -5.74 -2.81
CA THR A 686 22.95 -6.41 -3.70
C THR A 686 24.38 -6.38 -3.14
N ALA A 687 24.72 -5.38 -2.32
CA ALA A 687 25.96 -5.34 -1.55
C ALA A 687 26.03 -6.45 -0.48
N ASP A 688 24.92 -6.68 0.24
CA ASP A 688 24.80 -7.78 1.21
C ASP A 688 24.89 -9.14 0.51
N ALA A 689 24.29 -9.28 -0.68
CA ALA A 689 24.40 -10.49 -1.51
C ALA A 689 25.85 -10.77 -1.92
N SER A 690 26.58 -9.72 -2.33
CA SER A 690 27.99 -9.84 -2.72
C SER A 690 28.89 -10.18 -1.53
N GLN A 691 28.61 -9.60 -0.37
CA GLN A 691 29.29 -9.90 0.89
C GLN A 691 29.07 -11.38 1.28
N LEU A 692 27.82 -11.83 1.30
CA LEU A 692 27.45 -13.20 1.65
C LEU A 692 28.07 -14.21 0.67
N LEU A 693 28.00 -13.95 -0.64
CA LEU A 693 28.60 -14.80 -1.67
C LEU A 693 30.11 -14.97 -1.45
N THR A 694 30.83 -13.86 -1.26
CA THR A 694 32.29 -13.86 -1.11
C THR A 694 32.71 -14.71 0.08
N TRP A 695 32.03 -14.52 1.22
CA TRP A 695 32.26 -15.31 2.42
C TRP A 695 31.90 -16.80 2.21
N ALA A 696 30.76 -17.09 1.60
CA ALA A 696 30.28 -18.45 1.38
C ALA A 696 31.20 -19.24 0.43
N GLN A 697 31.77 -18.61 -0.59
CA GLN A 697 32.74 -19.25 -1.50
C GLN A 697 33.99 -19.73 -0.78
N GLN A 698 34.48 -18.96 0.20
CA GLN A 698 35.67 -19.29 1.00
C GLN A 698 35.37 -20.31 2.11
N THR A 699 34.09 -20.52 2.44
CA THR A 699 33.67 -21.36 3.56
C THR A 699 33.33 -22.78 3.10
N THR A 700 34.11 -23.78 3.55
CA THR A 700 34.02 -25.18 3.07
C THR A 700 32.84 -25.99 3.62
N TRP A 701 32.20 -25.50 4.69
CA TRP A 701 31.02 -26.12 5.28
C TRP A 701 29.70 -25.49 4.79
N VAL A 702 29.75 -24.42 3.98
CA VAL A 702 28.59 -23.89 3.27
C VAL A 702 28.48 -24.58 1.91
N ALA A 703 27.35 -25.25 1.68
CA ALA A 703 27.09 -26.03 0.47
C ALA A 703 25.93 -25.46 -0.37
N GLN A 704 25.07 -24.62 0.21
CA GLN A 704 23.92 -24.04 -0.50
C GLN A 704 23.82 -22.54 -0.27
N LEU A 705 23.50 -21.81 -1.34
CA LEU A 705 22.87 -20.50 -1.25
C LEU A 705 21.50 -20.58 -1.92
N ALA A 706 20.53 -19.88 -1.38
CA ALA A 706 19.25 -19.67 -2.05
C ALA A 706 18.79 -18.24 -1.75
N MET A 707 17.57 -17.91 -2.13
CA MET A 707 16.93 -16.65 -1.75
C MET A 707 15.42 -16.78 -1.84
N TRP A 708 14.70 -15.98 -1.05
CA TRP A 708 13.28 -15.73 -1.21
C TRP A 708 13.06 -14.40 -1.95
N SER A 709 12.68 -14.39 -3.22
CA SER A 709 12.50 -15.53 -4.14
C SER A 709 12.90 -15.12 -5.56
N ILE A 710 13.02 -16.06 -6.50
CA ILE A 710 13.30 -15.72 -7.91
C ILE A 710 12.19 -14.83 -8.50
N ASN A 711 10.95 -14.99 -8.04
CA ASN A 711 9.82 -14.18 -8.48
C ASN A 711 10.02 -12.70 -8.13
N ARG A 712 10.80 -12.41 -7.08
CA ARG A 712 11.09 -11.06 -6.56
C ARG A 712 12.33 -10.41 -7.16
N ASP A 713 13.17 -11.18 -7.87
CA ASP A 713 14.45 -10.73 -8.41
C ASP A 713 14.29 -10.05 -9.78
N ASN A 714 13.60 -8.92 -9.80
CA ASN A 714 13.29 -8.17 -11.02
C ASN A 714 13.48 -6.65 -10.83
N SER A 715 13.60 -5.92 -11.94
CA SER A 715 13.82 -4.47 -11.94
C SER A 715 12.56 -3.62 -11.72
N ILE A 716 11.41 -4.28 -11.55
CA ILE A 716 10.10 -3.64 -11.48
C ILE A 716 9.74 -3.45 -10.01
N LYS A 717 9.30 -2.24 -9.63
CA LYS A 717 8.73 -2.01 -8.31
C LYS A 717 7.31 -2.59 -8.27
N GLY A 718 7.08 -3.49 -7.32
CA GLY A 718 5.82 -4.21 -7.18
C GLY A 718 5.52 -4.60 -5.73
N PRO A 719 4.44 -5.34 -5.48
CA PRO A 719 4.13 -5.83 -4.15
C PRO A 719 5.23 -6.76 -3.65
N LEU A 720 5.43 -6.81 -2.33
CA LEU A 720 6.56 -7.50 -1.71
C LEU A 720 6.69 -8.96 -2.14
N TYR A 721 5.59 -9.69 -2.35
CA TYR A 721 5.63 -11.09 -2.81
C TYR A 721 6.17 -11.27 -4.25
N ALA A 722 6.16 -10.22 -5.09
CA ALA A 722 6.57 -10.27 -6.50
C ALA A 722 7.71 -9.29 -6.85
N SER A 723 8.25 -8.57 -5.87
CA SER A 723 9.34 -7.60 -6.06
C SER A 723 10.19 -7.51 -4.81
N SER A 724 11.50 -7.33 -5.00
CA SER A 724 12.44 -7.02 -3.94
C SER A 724 12.23 -5.60 -3.36
N GLN A 725 11.40 -4.77 -4.01
CA GLN A 725 11.10 -3.38 -3.64
C GLN A 725 12.31 -2.45 -3.52
N ILE A 726 13.46 -2.88 -4.03
CA ILE A 726 14.66 -2.05 -4.14
C ILE A 726 15.00 -1.81 -5.60
N THR A 727 15.76 -0.75 -5.86
CA THR A 727 16.32 -0.53 -7.19
C THR A 727 17.36 -1.61 -7.48
N GLN A 728 17.07 -2.43 -8.48
CA GLN A 728 17.97 -3.47 -8.99
C GLN A 728 17.71 -3.69 -10.48
N LYS A 729 18.59 -4.42 -11.16
CA LYS A 729 18.35 -4.95 -12.51
C LYS A 729 17.54 -6.25 -12.42
N ASP A 730 16.92 -6.61 -13.54
CA ASP A 730 16.31 -7.93 -13.71
C ASP A 730 17.34 -9.03 -13.39
N TYR A 731 16.98 -9.92 -12.48
CA TYR A 731 17.79 -11.06 -12.07
C TYR A 731 19.18 -10.67 -11.50
N GLU A 732 19.30 -9.50 -10.86
CA GLU A 732 20.57 -9.00 -10.33
C GLU A 732 21.09 -9.88 -9.17
N PHE A 733 20.23 -10.27 -8.23
CA PHE A 733 20.62 -11.17 -7.14
C PHE A 733 20.98 -12.57 -7.64
N THR A 734 20.22 -13.09 -8.60
CA THR A 734 20.52 -14.33 -9.33
C THR A 734 21.86 -14.22 -10.04
N GLY A 735 22.14 -13.08 -10.67
CA GLY A 735 23.41 -12.79 -11.32
C GLY A 735 24.60 -12.85 -10.37
N ILE A 736 24.43 -12.39 -9.13
CA ILE A 736 25.42 -12.48 -8.06
C ILE A 736 25.53 -13.93 -7.56
N PHE A 737 24.46 -14.50 -7.00
CA PHE A 737 24.53 -15.77 -6.30
C PHE A 737 24.80 -16.98 -7.19
N LYS A 738 24.48 -16.96 -8.50
CA LYS A 738 24.81 -18.07 -9.40
C LYS A 738 26.30 -18.36 -9.51
N ALA A 739 27.17 -17.39 -9.19
CA ALA A 739 28.62 -17.58 -9.13
C ALA A 739 29.05 -18.50 -7.97
N PHE A 740 28.14 -18.89 -7.08
CA PHE A 740 28.39 -19.89 -6.06
C PHE A 740 28.45 -21.32 -6.62
N ASN A 741 27.85 -21.57 -7.79
CA ASN A 741 27.82 -22.89 -8.40
C ASN A 741 29.21 -23.39 -8.78
N VAL A 742 29.60 -24.56 -8.27
CA VAL A 742 30.81 -25.29 -8.70
C VAL A 742 30.36 -26.62 -9.31
N ALA A 743 30.64 -26.81 -10.61
CA ALA A 743 30.27 -28.04 -11.31
C ALA A 743 30.89 -29.27 -10.64
N ALA A 744 30.10 -30.36 -10.55
CA ALA A 744 30.59 -31.65 -10.10
C ALA A 744 31.71 -32.10 -11.05
N SER A 745 32.95 -32.12 -10.54
CA SER A 745 34.10 -32.56 -11.33
C SER A 745 33.93 -34.03 -11.71
N LYS A 746 33.60 -34.31 -12.98
CA LYS A 746 33.93 -35.57 -13.63
C LYS A 746 34.85 -35.29 -14.79
N THR A 747 36.09 -35.77 -14.65
CA THR A 747 37.08 -35.92 -15.71
C THR A 747 36.45 -36.74 -16.85
N VAL A 748 36.16 -36.12 -17.99
CA VAL A 748 35.91 -36.83 -19.26
C VAL A 748 36.61 -36.06 -20.38
N GLN A 749 37.44 -36.79 -21.12
CA GLN A 749 38.29 -36.31 -22.20
C GLN A 749 37.48 -35.65 -23.33
N ALA A 750 38.00 -34.51 -23.82
CA ALA A 750 37.53 -33.88 -25.04
C ALA A 750 37.70 -34.84 -26.24
N THR A 751 36.60 -35.22 -26.87
CA THR A 751 36.61 -35.77 -28.23
C THR A 751 35.55 -35.10 -29.10
N GLN A 752 36.04 -34.57 -30.22
CA GLN A 752 35.36 -34.18 -31.46
C GLN A 752 34.23 -33.13 -31.39
N ALA A 753 34.63 -31.87 -31.56
CA ALA A 753 33.82 -30.88 -32.24
C ALA A 753 33.93 -31.10 -33.76
N ALA A 754 32.83 -31.48 -34.42
CA ALA A 754 32.70 -31.44 -35.86
C ALA A 754 32.19 -30.05 -36.30
N THR A 755 32.91 -29.51 -37.26
CA THR A 755 32.87 -28.21 -37.92
C THR A 755 31.53 -27.79 -38.56
N LEU A 756 31.21 -26.49 -38.45
CA LEU A 756 30.60 -25.69 -39.52
C LEU A 756 31.28 -24.31 -39.61
N PRO A 757 31.34 -23.66 -40.80
CA PRO A 757 32.46 -22.83 -41.24
C PRO A 757 32.35 -21.32 -40.89
N PRO A 758 33.47 -20.57 -40.93
CA PRO A 758 33.52 -19.16 -40.50
C PRO A 758 33.11 -18.16 -41.58
N LEU A 759 32.38 -17.12 -41.18
CA LEU A 759 32.22 -15.87 -41.93
C LEU A 759 33.47 -14.99 -41.72
N VAL A 760 34.19 -14.76 -42.80
CA VAL A 760 35.35 -13.85 -42.89
C VAL A 760 34.88 -12.50 -43.39
N LEU A 761 35.32 -11.42 -42.72
CA LEU A 761 35.47 -10.11 -43.35
C LEU A 761 36.85 -9.53 -42.99
N GLY A 762 37.67 -9.33 -44.02
CA GLY A 762 38.65 -8.25 -44.11
C GLY A 762 39.89 -8.27 -43.20
N GLY A 763 40.86 -9.13 -43.51
CA GLY A 763 42.30 -8.82 -43.39
C GLY A 763 42.90 -8.61 -41.99
N GLY A 764 43.39 -9.69 -41.37
CA GLY A 764 44.31 -9.64 -40.23
C GLY A 764 44.07 -10.75 -39.21
N LYS A 765 45.11 -11.50 -38.84
CA LYS A 765 45.07 -12.80 -38.11
C LYS A 765 44.27 -12.81 -36.79
N PRO A 766 43.67 -13.95 -36.40
CA PRO A 766 43.10 -14.16 -35.06
C PRO A 766 44.20 -14.44 -34.02
N LEU A 767 44.12 -13.81 -32.84
CA LEU A 767 44.98 -14.10 -31.69
C LEU A 767 44.24 -14.98 -30.67
N THR A 768 44.92 -15.99 -30.13
CA THR A 768 44.41 -16.96 -29.17
C THR A 768 44.60 -16.52 -27.72
N ARG A 769 43.79 -17.12 -26.84
CA ARG A 769 43.49 -16.76 -25.44
C ARG A 769 44.65 -16.87 -24.42
N ILE A 770 45.92 -16.95 -24.86
CA ILE A 770 47.10 -17.16 -23.99
C ILE A 770 48.15 -16.03 -24.13
N GLN A 771 47.94 -15.02 -24.98
CA GLN A 771 48.89 -13.90 -25.15
C GLN A 771 48.47 -12.57 -24.50
N ALA A 772 47.46 -12.56 -23.62
CA ALA A 772 46.97 -11.32 -22.97
C ALA A 772 47.21 -11.25 -21.45
N ARG A 773 47.96 -12.19 -20.87
CA ARG A 773 48.42 -12.09 -19.48
C ARG A 773 49.92 -12.30 -19.46
N GLU A 774 50.62 -11.33 -18.87
CA GLU A 774 52.06 -11.32 -18.59
C GLU A 774 52.97 -10.83 -19.74
N ALA A 775 52.86 -9.53 -20.04
CA ALA A 775 54.04 -8.73 -20.34
C ALA A 775 53.81 -7.25 -20.00
N VAL A 776 54.74 -6.71 -19.22
CA VAL A 776 55.10 -5.29 -19.02
C VAL A 776 54.49 -4.56 -17.81
N GLU A 777 55.29 -4.53 -16.75
CA GLU A 777 55.86 -3.31 -16.13
C GLU A 777 57.19 -3.72 -15.42
N PRO A 778 58.11 -2.83 -14.96
CA PRO A 778 58.15 -1.35 -14.98
C PRO A 778 59.54 -0.75 -15.34
N THR A 779 59.67 0.59 -15.17
CA THR A 779 60.89 1.46 -15.13
C THR A 779 61.31 2.07 -16.47
N GLN A 780 61.62 3.38 -16.65
CA GLN A 780 61.83 4.52 -15.77
C GLN A 780 61.85 5.80 -16.65
N HIS A 781 61.10 6.85 -16.31
CA HIS A 781 61.58 8.24 -16.11
C HIS A 781 60.44 9.25 -16.06
N VAL A 782 60.39 9.90 -14.90
CA VAL A 782 59.41 10.85 -14.42
C VAL A 782 60.00 12.25 -14.53
N GLU A 783 59.32 13.15 -15.25
CA GLU A 783 59.40 14.59 -15.00
C GLU A 783 58.00 15.24 -15.11
N ARG A 784 57.50 15.63 -13.93
CA ARG A 784 56.77 16.86 -13.52
C ARG A 784 55.52 17.25 -14.36
N VAL A 785 54.34 17.46 -13.76
CA VAL A 785 54.06 18.35 -12.62
C VAL A 785 52.84 17.88 -11.80
N LYS A 786 53.08 17.74 -10.49
CA LYS A 786 52.25 17.89 -9.28
C LYS A 786 50.71 17.82 -9.38
N ALA A 787 50.19 16.92 -8.54
CA ALA A 787 48.87 16.98 -7.93
C ALA A 787 48.50 18.40 -7.46
N ARG A 788 47.33 18.86 -7.87
CA ARG A 788 46.50 19.77 -7.06
C ARG A 788 45.34 18.93 -6.54
N GLU A 789 45.22 18.93 -5.23
CA GLU A 789 44.07 18.47 -4.47
C GLU A 789 42.79 19.00 -5.11
N TRP A 790 41.81 18.13 -5.35
CA TRP A 790 40.42 18.56 -5.37
C TRP A 790 39.92 18.45 -3.94
N THR A 791 40.15 19.54 -3.23
CA THR A 791 39.40 19.92 -2.05
C THR A 791 37.91 19.81 -2.36
N TYR A 792 37.24 19.04 -1.50
CA TYR A 792 35.85 19.25 -1.11
C TYR A 792 35.56 20.76 -1.17
N TYR A 793 34.61 21.21 -2.01
CA TYR A 793 33.89 22.42 -1.64
C TYR A 793 32.96 21.94 -0.55
N PRO A 794 33.23 22.30 0.73
CA PRO A 794 32.24 22.06 1.75
C PRO A 794 30.95 22.72 1.29
N VAL A 795 29.83 22.01 1.38
CA VAL A 795 28.61 22.67 1.89
C VAL A 795 29.15 23.55 3.00
N PRO A 796 29.07 24.90 2.93
CA PRO A 796 29.67 25.74 3.97
C PRO A 796 29.28 25.06 5.26
N GLU A 797 30.27 24.60 6.04
CA GLU A 797 29.97 23.97 7.32
C GLU A 797 28.93 24.88 7.92
N ILE A 798 27.72 24.36 8.16
CA ILE A 798 26.78 25.10 9.00
C ILE A 798 27.63 25.37 10.22
N PRO A 799 28.01 26.63 10.49
CA PRO A 799 29.00 26.89 11.52
C PRO A 799 28.43 26.22 12.75
N LYS A 800 29.17 25.30 13.36
CA LYS A 800 28.71 24.68 14.60
C LYS A 800 28.28 25.83 15.49
N ARG A 801 27.03 25.79 15.96
CA ARG A 801 26.49 26.79 16.87
C ARG A 801 27.55 26.99 17.96
N PRO A 802 28.10 28.20 18.13
CA PRO A 802 29.10 28.45 19.16
C PRO A 802 28.56 27.96 20.51
N GLU A 803 29.36 27.19 21.23
CA GLU A 803 28.93 26.54 22.47
C GLU A 803 28.55 27.56 23.56
N ASP A 804 29.10 28.78 23.49
CA ASP A 804 28.67 29.95 24.28
C ASP A 804 27.86 30.92 23.39
N PRO A 805 26.60 31.26 23.75
CA PRO A 805 25.76 32.23 23.03
C PRO A 805 26.36 33.62 22.79
N LYS A 806 27.44 33.98 23.51
CA LYS A 806 28.15 35.27 23.34
C LYS A 806 29.08 35.30 22.11
N ASP A 807 29.42 34.13 21.57
CA ASP A 807 30.35 33.99 20.45
C ASP A 807 29.62 33.89 19.10
N LEU A 808 28.29 34.04 19.09
CA LEU A 808 27.54 34.29 17.87
C LEU A 808 27.94 35.66 17.31
N PRO A 809 28.27 35.77 16.01
CA PRO A 809 28.62 37.05 15.43
C PRO A 809 27.45 38.04 15.62
N ALA A 810 27.77 39.27 16.02
CA ALA A 810 26.80 40.36 15.97
C ALA A 810 26.24 40.46 14.53
N PRO A 811 24.95 40.78 14.35
CA PRO A 811 24.30 40.71 13.04
C PRO A 811 25.07 41.53 12.00
N ASP A 812 25.17 40.95 10.80
CA ASP A 812 25.84 41.54 9.64
C ASP A 812 25.36 42.99 9.41
N PRO A 813 26.25 43.99 9.45
CA PRO A 813 25.91 45.38 9.19
C PRO A 813 25.36 45.65 7.79
N GLU A 814 25.55 44.74 6.82
CA GLU A 814 25.00 44.88 5.45
C GLU A 814 23.54 44.38 5.31
N LEU A 815 23.08 43.53 6.24
CA LEU A 815 21.65 43.15 6.37
C LEU A 815 20.87 44.13 7.26
N ILE A 816 21.55 45.13 7.80
CA ILE A 816 20.96 46.33 8.36
C ILE A 816 21.02 47.40 7.28
N HIS A 817 19.87 47.77 6.70
CA HIS A 817 19.76 49.12 6.16
C HIS A 817 20.13 50.08 7.29
N THR A 818 21.29 50.72 7.14
CA THR A 818 21.97 51.54 8.15
C THR A 818 20.99 52.45 8.91
N PRO A 819 21.05 52.46 10.25
CA PRO A 819 20.23 53.31 11.08
C PRO A 819 20.85 54.70 11.15
N GLU A 820 20.85 55.45 10.06
CA GLU A 820 21.13 56.88 10.12
C GLU A 820 20.10 57.68 9.32
N LYS A 821 19.31 58.44 10.08
CA LYS A 821 18.33 59.46 9.64
C LYS A 821 17.03 58.93 9.04
N ARG A 822 16.25 58.25 9.87
CA ARG A 822 14.86 58.68 10.07
C ARG A 822 14.55 58.62 11.54
N GLY A 823 14.39 59.80 12.14
CA GLY A 823 13.86 59.93 13.49
C GLY A 823 12.55 59.16 13.58
N LEU A 824 12.55 58.12 14.39
CA LEU A 824 11.33 57.50 14.91
C LEU A 824 11.45 57.57 16.44
N ALA A 825 11.56 58.81 16.92
CA ALA A 825 10.77 59.17 18.09
C ALA A 825 9.29 59.04 17.67
N ASP A 826 8.52 58.34 18.51
CA ASP A 826 7.06 58.44 18.60
C ASP A 826 6.20 57.90 17.45
N THR A 827 6.50 56.71 16.91
CA THR A 827 5.46 55.96 16.15
C THR A 827 5.27 54.56 16.72
N PRO A 828 4.05 54.16 17.16
CA PRO A 828 3.84 52.87 17.82
C PRO A 828 4.24 51.71 16.88
N VAL A 829 4.97 50.73 17.43
CA VAL A 829 5.31 49.44 16.78
C VAL A 829 4.09 48.79 16.12
N VAL A 830 2.90 49.12 16.63
CA VAL A 830 1.57 48.68 16.17
C VAL A 830 1.34 48.87 14.66
N ALA A 831 1.84 49.95 14.04
CA ALA A 831 1.55 50.25 12.64
C ALA A 831 2.39 49.44 11.63
N LYS A 832 3.51 48.83 12.06
CA LYS A 832 4.43 48.11 11.16
C LYS A 832 4.14 46.62 11.00
N LEU A 833 3.43 45.99 11.93
CA LEU A 833 3.20 44.54 11.92
C LEU A 833 2.08 44.07 10.98
N GLY A 834 1.34 44.99 10.35
CA GLY A 834 0.10 44.66 9.64
C GLY A 834 -1.04 44.31 10.61
N ARG A 835 -2.28 44.30 10.12
CA ARG A 835 -3.46 43.99 10.94
C ARG A 835 -3.52 42.48 11.20
N SER A 836 -3.75 42.08 12.45
CA SER A 836 -4.04 40.68 12.76
C SER A 836 -5.29 40.20 12.01
N LEU A 837 -5.20 38.99 11.45
CA LEU A 837 -6.24 38.39 10.63
C LEU A 837 -7.16 37.50 11.46
N LYS A 838 -8.35 37.21 10.92
CA LYS A 838 -9.28 36.27 11.55
C LYS A 838 -8.82 34.85 11.29
N TRP A 839 -8.84 34.04 12.35
CA TRP A 839 -8.61 32.61 12.27
C TRP A 839 -9.73 31.91 11.50
N THR A 840 -9.35 30.84 10.79
CA THR A 840 -10.29 29.94 10.13
C THR A 840 -10.95 29.02 11.15
N THR A 841 -12.10 28.43 10.79
CA THR A 841 -12.78 27.44 11.64
C THR A 841 -12.00 26.13 11.77
N LYS A 842 -11.22 25.78 10.75
CA LYS A 842 -10.24 24.70 10.74
C LYS A 842 -8.90 25.29 10.33
N THR A 843 -7.91 25.25 11.21
CA THR A 843 -6.60 25.88 11.01
C THR A 843 -5.51 24.82 10.97
N PHE A 844 -4.75 24.79 9.88
CA PHE A 844 -3.45 24.10 9.85
C PHE A 844 -2.34 25.11 10.11
N ALA A 845 -1.57 24.93 11.19
CA ALA A 845 -0.42 25.78 11.51
C ALA A 845 0.72 24.98 12.15
N PRO A 846 1.74 24.57 11.37
CA PRO A 846 2.85 23.77 11.87
C PRO A 846 3.77 24.61 12.77
N TYR A 847 4.48 23.93 13.68
CA TYR A 847 5.40 24.59 14.61
C TYR A 847 6.70 25.00 13.90
N VAL A 848 7.23 26.17 14.25
CA VAL A 848 8.50 26.71 13.74
C VAL A 848 9.41 27.02 14.92
N ASP A 849 10.64 26.51 14.88
CA ASP A 849 11.69 26.96 15.81
C ASP A 849 12.23 28.32 15.33
N VAL A 850 11.83 29.38 16.03
CA VAL A 850 12.26 30.76 15.72
C VAL A 850 13.64 31.10 16.28
N THR A 851 14.27 30.16 16.97
CA THR A 851 15.63 30.27 17.50
C THR A 851 16.66 29.49 16.68
N ALA A 852 16.20 28.74 15.68
CA ALA A 852 17.04 28.00 14.74
C ALA A 852 18.02 28.93 14.00
N TRP A 853 19.20 28.38 13.67
CA TRP A 853 20.18 29.04 12.82
C TRP A 853 20.44 28.22 11.54
N PRO A 854 20.35 28.83 10.34
CA PRO A 854 19.89 30.20 10.07
C PRO A 854 18.42 30.41 10.49
N ILE A 855 18.07 31.66 10.79
CA ILE A 855 16.70 32.02 11.18
C ILE A 855 15.72 31.55 10.10
N PHE A 856 14.68 30.82 10.51
CA PHE A 856 13.69 30.29 9.58
C PHE A 856 12.88 31.44 8.94
N ASP A 857 12.74 31.46 7.61
CA ASP A 857 12.03 32.52 6.89
C ASP A 857 10.59 32.14 6.55
N LEU A 858 9.63 32.67 7.33
CA LEU A 858 8.19 32.45 7.11
C LEU A 858 7.72 32.90 5.72
N SER A 859 8.27 33.99 5.17
CA SER A 859 7.84 34.53 3.88
C SER A 859 8.26 33.60 2.75
N ALA A 860 9.49 33.11 2.81
CA ALA A 860 9.99 32.13 1.85
C ALA A 860 9.22 30.81 1.95
N ALA A 861 8.90 30.36 3.16
CA ALA A 861 8.04 29.18 3.35
C ALA A 861 6.65 29.42 2.73
N SER A 862 6.01 30.56 3.00
CA SER A 862 4.69 30.93 2.47
C SER A 862 4.67 31.02 0.95
N GLU A 863 5.72 31.61 0.35
CA GLU A 863 5.85 31.73 -1.10
C GLU A 863 6.01 30.38 -1.79
N LYS A 864 6.76 29.45 -1.19
CA LYS A 864 7.07 28.15 -1.79
C LYS A 864 5.98 27.10 -1.55
N SER A 865 5.33 27.14 -0.39
CA SER A 865 4.37 26.11 0.03
C SER A 865 2.91 26.58 -0.02
N GLY A 866 2.66 27.89 -0.10
CA GLY A 866 1.33 28.48 0.03
C GLY A 866 0.80 28.55 1.47
N LEU A 867 1.61 28.15 2.46
CA LEU A 867 1.24 28.25 3.88
C LEU A 867 0.98 29.68 4.31
N ARG A 868 0.02 29.84 5.22
CA ARG A 868 -0.40 31.14 5.75
C ARG A 868 -0.40 31.22 7.26
N TYR A 869 -0.50 30.09 7.95
CA TYR A 869 -0.58 30.04 9.40
C TYR A 869 0.59 29.25 9.96
N PHE A 870 1.18 29.74 11.05
CA PHE A 870 2.37 29.14 11.67
C PHE A 870 2.27 29.23 13.19
N THR A 871 2.80 28.24 13.89
CA THR A 871 2.93 28.26 15.36
C THR A 871 4.38 28.54 15.72
N LEU A 872 4.66 29.67 16.36
CA LEU A 872 6.02 30.09 16.70
C LEU A 872 6.39 29.60 18.10
N GLY A 873 7.38 28.72 18.17
CA GLY A 873 7.87 28.10 19.41
C GLY A 873 9.31 28.55 19.74
N PHE A 874 9.70 28.79 21.00
CA PHE A 874 8.85 28.96 22.18
C PHE A 874 9.28 30.19 23.00
N ILE A 875 8.30 30.86 23.61
CA ILE A 875 8.54 31.88 24.63
C ILE A 875 8.76 31.19 25.99
N VAL A 876 9.91 31.49 26.61
CA VAL A 876 10.29 31.03 27.94
C VAL A 876 10.91 32.16 28.76
N ALA A 877 11.12 31.92 30.05
CA ALA A 877 11.81 32.83 30.94
C ALA A 877 13.31 32.89 30.63
N ASP A 878 13.85 34.11 30.46
CA ASP A 878 15.29 34.33 30.46
C ASP A 878 15.88 34.19 31.88
N LYS A 879 17.19 34.44 32.02
CA LYS A 879 17.88 34.37 33.32
C LYS A 879 17.32 35.33 34.37
N GLN A 880 16.70 36.45 33.95
CA GLN A 880 16.06 37.43 34.82
C GLN A 880 14.58 37.11 35.08
N GLY A 881 14.02 36.13 34.38
CA GLY A 881 12.63 35.75 34.45
C GLY A 881 11.73 36.49 33.45
N ASP A 882 12.29 37.27 32.54
CA ASP A 882 11.55 38.03 31.53
C ASP A 882 11.21 37.17 30.30
N PRO A 883 10.13 37.48 29.56
CA PRO A 883 9.77 36.73 28.36
C PRO A 883 10.81 36.90 27.25
N SER A 884 11.21 35.76 26.68
CA SER A 884 12.21 35.68 25.61
C SER A 884 12.00 34.43 24.75
N TRP A 885 12.38 34.51 23.47
CA TRP A 885 12.43 33.33 22.61
C TRP A 885 13.61 32.43 23.01
N GLY A 886 13.31 31.18 23.38
CA GLY A 886 14.28 30.17 23.80
C GLY A 886 15.09 30.48 25.07
N GLY A 887 14.85 31.62 25.74
CA GLY A 887 15.68 32.09 26.86
C GLY A 887 16.81 33.03 26.44
N TYR A 888 16.88 33.38 25.15
CA TYR A 888 18.01 34.10 24.55
C TYR A 888 17.58 35.46 23.97
N TYR A 889 16.57 35.49 23.10
CA TYR A 889 16.15 36.71 22.41
C TYR A 889 15.01 37.38 23.17
N LYS A 890 15.29 38.52 23.82
CA LYS A 890 14.30 39.24 24.62
C LYS A 890 13.18 39.74 23.71
N VAL A 891 11.93 39.59 24.16
CA VAL A 891 10.77 40.09 23.40
C VAL A 891 10.88 41.58 23.05
N LYS A 892 11.52 42.38 23.92
CA LYS A 892 11.76 43.82 23.68
C LYS A 892 12.68 44.12 22.49
N THR A 893 13.45 43.16 21.98
CA THR A 893 14.27 43.37 20.78
C THR A 893 13.48 43.20 19.49
N ASN A 894 12.17 42.90 19.57
CA ASN A 894 11.30 42.63 18.42
C ASN A 894 11.86 41.55 17.49
N HIS A 895 12.54 40.54 18.06
CA HIS A 895 13.01 39.37 17.31
C HIS A 895 11.84 38.77 16.54
N TYR A 896 12.04 38.44 15.26
CA TYR A 896 11.02 37.87 14.36
C TYR A 896 9.85 38.79 13.94
N ALA A 897 9.77 40.03 14.45
CA ALA A 897 8.68 40.96 14.12
C ALA A 897 8.58 41.29 12.62
N ASP A 898 9.71 41.40 11.92
CA ASP A 898 9.73 41.66 10.48
C ASP A 898 9.19 40.48 9.66
N HIS A 899 9.39 39.23 10.11
CA HIS A 899 8.82 38.06 9.45
C HIS A 899 7.30 38.00 9.63
N ILE A 900 6.81 38.30 10.84
CA ILE A 900 5.37 38.39 11.13
C ILE A 900 4.72 39.52 10.31
N SER A 901 5.38 40.67 10.23
CA SER A 901 4.94 41.81 9.42
C SER A 901 4.80 41.42 7.94
N LYS A 902 5.84 40.81 7.36
CA LYS A 902 5.81 40.37 5.95
C LYS A 902 4.73 39.31 5.71
N LEU A 903 4.60 38.34 6.61
CA LEU A 903 3.56 37.32 6.53
C LEU A 903 2.15 37.94 6.46
N ARG A 904 1.83 38.84 7.40
CA ARG A 904 0.52 39.51 7.47
C ARG A 904 0.25 40.42 6.27
N THR A 905 1.26 41.18 5.84
CA THR A 905 1.10 42.20 4.79
C THR A 905 1.15 41.65 3.38
N MET A 906 1.96 40.62 3.12
CA MET A 906 2.19 40.09 1.77
C MET A 906 1.42 38.80 1.50
N TYR A 907 1.30 37.92 2.48
CA TYR A 907 0.74 36.58 2.29
C TYR A 907 -0.64 36.40 2.94
N GLN A 908 -1.14 37.45 3.61
CA GLN A 908 -2.38 37.40 4.38
C GLN A 908 -2.38 36.21 5.35
N GLY A 909 -1.25 36.03 6.04
CA GLY A 909 -1.05 34.98 7.03
C GLY A 909 -1.05 35.49 8.47
N GLU A 910 -1.06 34.57 9.42
CA GLU A 910 -1.11 34.87 10.85
C GLU A 910 -0.29 33.86 11.67
N VAL A 911 0.10 34.23 12.90
CA VAL A 911 0.91 33.38 13.79
C VAL A 911 0.25 33.10 15.14
N ILE A 912 0.36 31.86 15.59
CA ILE A 912 0.15 31.45 16.98
C ILE A 912 1.49 31.63 17.69
N VAL A 913 1.50 32.20 18.90
CA VAL A 913 2.72 32.26 19.73
C VAL A 913 2.61 31.26 20.86
N SER A 914 3.52 30.28 20.89
CA SER A 914 3.54 29.23 21.90
C SER A 914 4.49 29.55 23.06
N PHE A 915 4.00 29.38 24.28
CA PHE A 915 4.71 29.58 25.54
C PHE A 915 5.01 28.22 26.18
N GLY A 916 6.26 27.98 26.59
CA GLY A 916 6.64 26.75 27.31
C GLY A 916 7.60 25.84 26.54
N GLY A 917 7.25 24.57 26.42
CA GLY A 917 8.07 23.49 25.83
C GLY A 917 9.01 22.74 26.79
N ALA A 918 9.60 21.65 26.30
CA ALA A 918 10.30 20.60 27.06
C ALA A 918 11.47 21.10 27.91
N ALA A 919 12.07 22.22 27.52
CA ALA A 919 13.23 22.81 28.17
C ALA A 919 12.96 23.32 29.61
N GLY A 920 11.69 23.33 30.07
CA GLY A 920 11.33 23.50 31.48
C GLY A 920 11.63 24.88 32.07
N LYS A 921 11.63 25.93 31.24
CA LYS A 921 11.88 27.33 31.64
C LYS A 921 10.64 28.22 31.49
N GLU A 922 9.47 27.64 31.58
CA GLU A 922 8.19 28.35 31.48
C GLU A 922 8.11 29.59 32.42
N LEU A 923 7.48 30.67 31.95
CA LEU A 923 7.36 31.92 32.71
C LEU A 923 6.67 31.75 34.07
N ALA A 924 5.68 30.86 34.17
CA ALA A 924 4.95 30.63 35.42
C ALA A 924 5.83 30.02 36.52
N LEU A 925 6.92 29.30 36.17
CA LEU A 925 7.89 28.79 37.16
C LEU A 925 8.63 29.92 37.89
N LYS A 926 8.74 31.09 37.26
CA LYS A 926 9.44 32.27 37.80
C LYS A 926 8.46 33.34 38.30
N ALA A 927 7.16 33.09 38.22
CA ALA A 927 6.15 34.02 38.67
C ALA A 927 6.08 34.05 40.20
N THR A 928 6.14 35.26 40.77
CA THR A 928 5.94 35.49 42.21
C THR A 928 4.51 35.94 42.54
N SER A 929 3.72 36.30 41.53
CA SER A 929 2.31 36.70 41.64
C SER A 929 1.56 36.49 40.32
N VAL A 930 0.23 36.41 40.38
CA VAL A 930 -0.63 36.30 39.18
C VAL A 930 -0.46 37.53 38.29
N ASP A 931 -0.54 38.75 38.84
CA ASP A 931 -0.45 39.98 38.04
C ASP A 931 0.92 40.17 37.39
N GLY A 932 1.98 39.73 38.08
CA GLY A 932 3.33 39.69 37.50
C GLY A 932 3.44 38.75 36.30
N LEU A 933 2.72 37.61 36.32
CA LEU A 933 2.67 36.68 35.20
C LEU A 933 1.81 37.22 34.05
N VAL A 934 0.65 37.81 34.35
CA VAL A 934 -0.20 38.51 33.36
C VAL A 934 0.60 39.57 32.61
N SER A 935 1.35 40.39 33.34
CA SER A 935 2.19 41.45 32.74
C SER A 935 3.22 40.89 31.76
N LYS A 936 3.79 39.71 32.05
CA LYS A 936 4.76 39.05 31.18
C LYS A 936 4.11 38.45 29.94
N TYR A 937 2.93 37.84 30.06
CA TYR A 937 2.19 37.35 28.89
C TYR A 937 1.71 38.52 28.02
N GLN A 938 1.17 39.58 28.63
CA GLN A 938 0.72 40.78 27.92
C GLN A 938 1.86 41.44 27.15
N GLN A 939 3.07 41.47 27.71
CA GLN A 939 4.25 42.00 27.02
C GLN A 939 4.49 41.31 25.66
N VAL A 940 4.23 40.00 25.55
CA VAL A 940 4.37 39.26 24.30
C VAL A 940 3.21 39.52 23.35
N ILE A 941 1.98 39.55 23.88
CA ILE A 941 0.78 39.87 23.12
C ILE A 941 0.92 41.26 22.48
N ASP A 942 1.35 42.26 23.24
CA ASP A 942 1.51 43.63 22.74
C ASP A 942 2.65 43.72 21.72
N ALA A 943 3.77 43.04 21.98
CA ALA A 943 4.95 43.11 21.10
C ALA A 943 4.67 42.53 19.71
N TYR A 944 3.87 41.45 19.61
CA TYR A 944 3.63 40.73 18.35
C TYR A 944 2.19 40.83 17.85
N GLN A 945 1.29 41.52 18.58
CA GLN A 945 -0.15 41.57 18.34
C GLN A 945 -0.75 40.17 18.22
N VAL A 946 -0.56 39.35 19.25
CA VAL A 946 -0.99 37.95 19.26
C VAL A 946 -2.49 37.87 19.51
N SER A 947 -3.22 37.18 18.63
CA SER A 947 -4.65 36.88 18.79
C SER A 947 -4.92 35.41 19.13
N TRP A 948 -3.89 34.55 19.06
CA TRP A 948 -3.93 33.17 19.54
C TRP A 948 -2.63 32.83 20.29
N ALA A 949 -2.75 32.58 21.59
CA ALA A 949 -1.66 32.16 22.46
C ALA A 949 -1.78 30.67 22.79
N ASP A 950 -0.74 29.92 22.48
CA ASP A 950 -0.63 28.49 22.82
C ASP A 950 0.24 28.30 24.06
N PHE A 951 -0.14 27.39 24.94
CA PHE A 951 0.61 27.03 26.14
C PHE A 951 1.01 25.56 26.05
N ASP A 952 2.23 25.34 25.58
CA ASP A 952 2.86 24.03 25.50
C ASP A 952 3.45 23.64 26.87
N ILE A 953 2.72 22.78 27.58
CA ILE A 953 2.97 22.49 28.99
C ILE A 953 3.16 20.99 29.20
N GLU A 954 4.38 20.63 29.60
CA GLU A 954 4.78 19.24 29.75
C GLU A 954 5.78 18.99 30.89
N GLY A 955 6.04 17.72 31.19
CA GLY A 955 7.00 17.29 32.20
C GLY A 955 6.77 17.94 33.58
N LYS A 956 7.84 18.51 34.15
CA LYS A 956 7.84 19.03 35.53
C LYS A 956 6.95 20.27 35.71
N THR A 957 6.70 21.05 34.66
CA THR A 957 5.82 22.23 34.77
C THR A 957 4.36 21.81 34.82
N LEU A 958 3.98 20.79 34.03
CA LEU A 958 2.65 20.19 34.04
C LEU A 958 2.32 19.54 35.41
N ALA A 959 3.29 18.82 35.98
CA ALA A 959 3.12 18.16 37.28
C ALA A 959 3.03 19.14 38.47
N ASN A 960 3.48 20.39 38.32
CA ASN A 960 3.52 21.35 39.42
C ASN A 960 2.19 22.09 39.59
N LYS A 961 1.33 21.56 40.46
CA LYS A 961 -0.01 22.09 40.75
C LYS A 961 -0.06 23.58 41.10
N LYS A 962 0.95 24.12 41.78
CA LYS A 962 0.99 25.55 42.13
C LYS A 962 1.26 26.43 40.90
N VAL A 963 2.12 25.96 40.01
CA VAL A 963 2.50 26.65 38.77
C VAL A 963 1.35 26.60 37.76
N VAL A 964 0.66 25.46 37.68
CA VAL A 964 -0.57 25.34 36.88
C VAL A 964 -1.66 26.29 37.39
N ASP A 965 -1.89 26.34 38.71
CA ASP A 965 -2.93 27.20 39.27
C ASP A 965 -2.65 28.70 39.05
N ILE A 966 -1.40 29.16 39.28
CA ILE A 966 -1.05 30.56 39.04
C ILE A 966 -1.14 30.92 37.56
N ARG A 967 -0.80 29.98 36.65
CA ARG A 967 -0.96 30.15 35.20
C ARG A 967 -2.43 30.29 34.84
N ASN A 968 -3.28 29.35 35.24
CA ASN A 968 -4.70 29.34 34.88
C ASN A 968 -5.39 30.62 35.36
N ARG A 969 -5.11 31.08 36.60
CA ARG A 969 -5.62 32.37 37.11
C ARG A 969 -5.07 33.59 36.35
N ALA A 970 -3.83 33.53 35.86
CA ALA A 970 -3.29 34.57 35.01
C ALA A 970 -3.97 34.59 33.63
N LEU A 971 -4.25 33.43 33.04
CA LEU A 971 -4.92 33.33 31.73
C LEU A 971 -6.36 33.82 31.76
N VAL A 972 -7.09 33.64 32.87
CA VAL A 972 -8.42 34.24 33.06
C VAL A 972 -8.33 35.76 32.92
N LYS A 973 -7.45 36.39 33.71
CA LYS A 973 -7.21 37.84 33.64
C LYS A 973 -6.71 38.29 32.27
N LEU A 974 -5.92 37.46 31.60
CA LEU A 974 -5.40 37.77 30.27
C LEU A 974 -6.51 37.78 29.21
N LYS A 975 -7.45 36.82 29.24
CA LYS A 975 -8.63 36.84 28.35
C LYS A 975 -9.57 38.01 28.66
N GLU A 976 -9.72 38.38 29.94
CA GLU A 976 -10.48 39.57 30.33
C GLU A 976 -9.87 40.86 29.76
N GLN A 977 -8.53 40.95 29.74
CA GLN A 977 -7.80 42.10 29.19
C GLN A 977 -7.75 42.12 27.66
N ASN A 978 -7.88 40.96 27.01
CA ASN A 978 -7.80 40.82 25.55
C ASN A 978 -9.03 40.07 25.02
N PRO A 979 -10.19 40.73 24.90
CA PRO A 979 -11.39 40.11 24.36
C PRO A 979 -11.15 39.57 22.94
N GLY A 980 -11.38 38.27 22.74
CA GLY A 980 -11.14 37.58 21.47
C GLY A 980 -9.77 36.91 21.34
N LEU A 981 -8.93 36.97 22.38
CA LEU A 981 -7.72 36.15 22.48
C LEU A 981 -8.12 34.67 22.58
N VAL A 982 -7.67 33.88 21.61
CA VAL A 982 -7.77 32.42 21.63
C VAL A 982 -6.67 31.87 22.53
N ILE A 983 -7.02 31.03 23.49
CA ILE A 983 -6.08 30.31 24.35
C ILE A 983 -6.17 28.82 24.05
N SER A 984 -5.02 28.24 23.67
CA SER A 984 -4.85 26.80 23.55
C SER A 984 -3.87 26.25 24.58
N TYR A 985 -4.09 25.00 24.99
CA TYR A 985 -3.05 24.20 25.64
C TYR A 985 -2.56 23.12 24.70
N THR A 986 -1.25 22.96 24.59
CA THR A 986 -0.61 21.80 23.97
C THR A 986 -0.15 20.86 25.07
N LEU A 987 -0.74 19.66 25.13
CA LEU A 987 -0.61 18.71 26.24
C LEU A 987 -0.19 17.31 25.78
N PRO A 988 0.60 16.58 26.59
CA PRO A 988 0.95 15.20 26.31
C PRO A 988 -0.26 14.28 26.46
N VAL A 989 -0.35 13.30 25.56
CA VAL A 989 -1.40 12.28 25.55
C VAL A 989 -0.80 10.89 25.47
N GLU A 990 -1.58 9.93 25.93
CA GLU A 990 -1.44 8.52 25.59
C GLU A 990 -2.38 8.19 24.43
N ILE A 991 -2.30 6.96 23.88
CA ILE A 991 -3.24 6.50 22.83
C ILE A 991 -4.72 6.54 23.28
N PHE A 992 -4.97 6.61 24.59
CA PHE A 992 -6.27 6.73 25.23
C PHE A 992 -6.56 8.14 25.79
N GLY A 993 -5.87 9.17 25.27
CA GLY A 993 -6.14 10.59 25.53
C GLY A 993 -5.24 11.21 26.61
N LEU A 994 -5.71 12.28 27.25
CA LEU A 994 -4.94 13.09 28.19
C LEU A 994 -4.45 12.30 29.40
N THR A 995 -3.20 12.59 29.78
CA THR A 995 -2.59 12.17 31.04
C THR A 995 -3.38 12.67 32.25
N ASN A 996 -3.13 12.09 33.44
CA ASN A 996 -3.81 12.51 34.66
C ASN A 996 -3.48 13.96 35.04
N GLU A 997 -2.25 14.38 34.78
CA GLU A 997 -1.76 15.73 35.00
C GLU A 997 -2.42 16.71 34.03
N GLY A 998 -2.56 16.34 32.75
CA GLY A 998 -3.31 17.11 31.74
C GLY A 998 -4.78 17.31 32.13
N LYS A 999 -5.46 16.24 32.53
CA LYS A 999 -6.84 16.31 33.05
C LYS A 999 -6.94 17.19 34.30
N TRP A 1000 -5.97 17.10 35.20
CA TRP A 1000 -5.95 17.92 36.41
C TRP A 1000 -5.76 19.41 36.08
N LEU A 1001 -4.88 19.73 35.13
CA LEU A 1001 -4.69 21.10 34.63
C LEU A 1001 -5.99 21.67 34.08
N LEU A 1002 -6.69 20.92 33.21
CA LEU A 1002 -7.96 21.36 32.62
C LEU A 1002 -9.07 21.47 33.66
N LYS A 1003 -9.10 20.56 34.64
CA LYS A 1003 -10.03 20.68 35.77
C LYS A 1003 -9.76 21.96 36.57
N ASN A 1004 -8.50 22.25 36.89
CA ASN A 1004 -8.15 23.49 37.59
C ASN A 1004 -8.45 24.74 36.74
N ALA A 1005 -8.29 24.68 35.42
CA ALA A 1005 -8.69 25.75 34.51
C ALA A 1005 -10.20 26.00 34.60
N LYS A 1006 -11.01 24.93 34.53
CA LYS A 1006 -12.48 25.01 34.70
C LYS A 1006 -12.87 25.59 36.06
N ASP A 1007 -12.25 25.10 37.15
CA ASP A 1007 -12.53 25.54 38.52
C ASP A 1007 -12.20 27.04 38.71
N ASN A 1008 -11.18 27.54 38.01
CA ASN A 1008 -10.79 28.96 38.02
C ASN A 1008 -11.60 29.82 37.03
N GLY A 1009 -12.50 29.22 36.24
CA GLY A 1009 -13.32 29.94 35.25
C GLY A 1009 -12.59 30.27 33.94
N LEU A 1010 -11.47 29.60 33.64
CA LEU A 1010 -10.77 29.76 32.38
C LEU A 1010 -11.54 29.08 31.24
N ASP A 1011 -11.87 29.87 30.23
CA ASP A 1011 -12.39 29.38 28.96
C ASP A 1011 -11.24 28.97 28.04
N VAL A 1012 -11.05 27.66 27.89
CA VAL A 1012 -10.03 27.07 27.01
C VAL A 1012 -10.66 26.84 25.64
N ASP A 1013 -10.14 27.48 24.60
CA ASP A 1013 -10.72 27.43 23.26
C ASP A 1013 -10.33 26.13 22.53
N VAL A 1014 -9.06 25.73 22.64
CA VAL A 1014 -8.52 24.53 22.00
C VAL A 1014 -7.62 23.74 22.96
N VAL A 1015 -7.80 22.43 23.02
CA VAL A 1015 -6.82 21.52 23.62
C VAL A 1015 -6.13 20.78 22.50
N ASN A 1016 -4.93 21.23 22.17
CA ASN A 1016 -4.03 20.60 21.22
C ASN A 1016 -3.30 19.44 21.92
N ILE A 1017 -3.25 18.28 21.26
CA ILE A 1017 -2.66 17.09 21.83
C ILE A 1017 -1.39 16.69 21.09
N MET A 1018 -0.37 16.33 21.85
CA MET A 1018 0.91 15.87 21.35
C MET A 1018 0.85 14.38 21.05
N THR A 1019 0.61 14.03 19.79
CA THR A 1019 0.43 12.63 19.36
C THR A 1019 1.75 12.02 18.93
N MET A 1020 2.70 12.03 19.87
CA MET A 1020 4.10 11.63 19.72
C MET A 1020 4.63 11.15 21.07
N ASP A 1021 5.64 10.29 21.03
CA ASP A 1021 6.38 9.75 22.17
C ASP A 1021 5.47 9.02 23.18
N TYR A 1022 4.66 8.09 22.68
CA TYR A 1022 3.78 7.26 23.50
C TYR A 1022 4.62 6.36 24.42
N ASP A 1023 4.32 6.37 25.73
CA ASP A 1023 5.13 5.71 26.76
C ASP A 1023 5.26 4.18 26.51
N PRO A 1024 6.48 3.63 26.38
CA PRO A 1024 6.71 2.20 26.20
C PRO A 1024 6.14 1.33 27.34
N ALA A 1025 5.95 1.87 28.54
CA ALA A 1025 5.41 1.13 29.69
C ALA A 1025 3.89 0.93 29.62
N HIS A 1026 3.18 1.75 28.83
CA HIS A 1026 1.73 1.68 28.64
C HIS A 1026 1.33 1.09 27.28
N CYS A 1027 2.30 0.68 26.46
CA CYS A 1027 2.12 -0.15 25.27
C CYS A 1027 2.55 -1.61 25.58
N PRO A 1028 1.61 -2.53 25.92
CA PRO A 1028 1.95 -3.88 26.37
C PRO A 1028 2.36 -4.83 25.23
N SER A 1029 2.36 -4.39 23.97
CA SER A 1029 2.64 -5.23 22.81
C SER A 1029 3.56 -4.54 21.80
N LYS A 1030 4.47 -5.30 21.18
CA LYS A 1030 5.32 -4.87 20.06
C LYS A 1030 4.54 -4.54 18.75
N THR A 1031 3.23 -4.31 18.83
CA THR A 1031 2.34 -4.03 17.68
C THR A 1031 1.99 -2.55 17.54
N CYS A 1032 2.49 -1.68 18.43
CA CYS A 1032 2.30 -0.23 18.33
C CYS A 1032 3.08 0.42 17.17
N GLU A 1033 4.02 -0.30 16.53
CA GLU A 1033 5.02 0.24 15.59
C GLU A 1033 4.50 0.50 14.16
N THR A 1034 3.25 0.18 13.82
CA THR A 1034 2.71 0.31 12.44
C THR A 1034 1.51 1.26 12.27
N VAL A 1035 1.09 1.99 13.31
CA VAL A 1035 -0.24 2.64 13.34
C VAL A 1035 -0.23 4.06 13.95
N MET A 1036 0.85 4.84 13.78
CA MET A 1036 0.97 6.19 14.38
C MET A 1036 -0.18 7.14 14.00
N GLY A 1037 -0.71 7.05 12.78
CA GLY A 1037 -1.92 7.79 12.36
C GLY A 1037 -3.15 7.39 13.18
N GLN A 1038 -3.41 6.09 13.32
CA GLN A 1038 -4.52 5.57 14.12
C GLN A 1038 -4.36 5.84 15.62
N HIS A 1039 -3.13 5.85 16.14
CA HIS A 1039 -2.87 6.26 17.52
C HIS A 1039 -3.21 7.72 17.76
N ALA A 1040 -2.82 8.61 16.84
CA ALA A 1040 -3.19 10.01 16.91
C ALA A 1040 -4.72 10.20 16.87
N ILE A 1041 -5.42 9.44 16.03
CA ILE A 1041 -6.89 9.43 15.94
C ILE A 1041 -7.52 8.93 17.25
N SER A 1042 -7.03 7.81 17.80
CA SER A 1042 -7.52 7.23 19.06
C SER A 1042 -7.33 8.19 20.23
N ALA A 1043 -6.16 8.83 20.32
CA ALA A 1043 -5.86 9.84 21.33
C ALA A 1043 -6.78 11.06 21.21
N ALA A 1044 -7.08 11.50 19.98
CA ALA A 1044 -7.99 12.61 19.70
C ALA A 1044 -9.43 12.31 20.12
N GLN A 1045 -9.96 11.14 19.72
CA GLN A 1045 -11.31 10.69 20.10
C GLN A 1045 -11.45 10.55 21.62
N SER A 1046 -10.45 9.94 22.26
CA SER A 1046 -10.45 9.77 23.71
C SER A 1046 -10.35 11.11 24.44
N THR A 1047 -9.52 12.03 23.94
CA THR A 1047 -9.43 13.39 24.49
C THR A 1047 -10.76 14.13 24.35
N LYS A 1048 -11.43 14.02 23.21
CA LYS A 1048 -12.75 14.63 23.01
C LYS A 1048 -13.77 14.17 24.06
N ALA A 1049 -13.84 12.87 24.34
CA ALA A 1049 -14.69 12.33 25.39
C ALA A 1049 -14.30 12.83 26.79
N GLN A 1050 -12.99 12.94 27.07
CA GLN A 1050 -12.51 13.46 28.35
C GLN A 1050 -12.85 14.95 28.54
N LEU A 1051 -12.74 15.77 27.51
CA LEU A 1051 -13.14 17.18 27.56
C LEU A 1051 -14.62 17.32 27.91
N GLU A 1052 -15.49 16.51 27.29
CA GLU A 1052 -16.92 16.48 27.62
C GLU A 1052 -17.16 16.10 29.08
N SER A 1053 -16.45 15.08 29.58
CA SER A 1053 -16.54 14.65 30.99
C SER A 1053 -16.09 15.73 31.99
N LEU A 1054 -15.15 16.58 31.58
CA LEU A 1054 -14.65 17.71 32.38
C LEU A 1054 -15.51 18.99 32.22
N GLY A 1055 -16.58 18.93 31.42
CA GLY A 1055 -17.49 20.07 31.20
C GLY A 1055 -16.99 21.08 30.17
N PHE A 1056 -16.07 20.68 29.28
CA PHE A 1056 -15.58 21.47 28.15
C PHE A 1056 -16.30 21.05 26.85
N THR A 1057 -17.60 21.35 26.75
CA THR A 1057 -18.44 20.93 25.62
C THR A 1057 -18.21 21.76 24.35
N SER A 1058 -17.73 23.00 24.50
CA SER A 1058 -17.44 23.93 23.40
C SER A 1058 -15.97 23.93 22.96
N THR A 1059 -15.06 23.46 23.81
CA THR A 1059 -13.62 23.39 23.53
C THR A 1059 -13.35 22.43 22.39
N LYS A 1060 -12.51 22.85 21.45
CA LYS A 1060 -12.11 22.06 20.29
C LYS A 1060 -10.85 21.27 20.57
N VAL A 1061 -10.62 20.22 19.78
CA VAL A 1061 -9.37 19.45 19.83
C VAL A 1061 -8.43 19.96 18.73
N GLY A 1062 -7.16 20.08 19.09
CA GLY A 1062 -6.05 20.22 18.15
C GLY A 1062 -5.22 18.95 18.11
N ILE A 1063 -4.60 18.60 16.98
CA ILE A 1063 -3.77 17.39 16.87
C ILE A 1063 -2.41 17.75 16.28
N THR A 1064 -1.33 17.44 17.02
CA THR A 1064 0.05 17.74 16.61
C THR A 1064 0.92 16.49 16.77
N PRO A 1065 1.14 15.72 15.69
CA PRO A 1065 2.18 14.71 15.65
C PRO A 1065 3.57 15.33 15.46
N MET A 1066 4.61 14.54 15.71
CA MET A 1066 5.96 14.81 15.23
C MET A 1066 6.12 14.05 13.90
N ILE A 1067 6.51 14.74 12.83
CA ILE A 1067 6.55 14.15 11.47
C ILE A 1067 7.82 13.33 11.23
N GLY A 1068 7.73 12.24 10.48
CA GLY A 1068 8.86 11.34 10.29
C GLY A 1068 9.28 10.66 11.60
N GLN A 1069 10.58 10.52 11.84
CA GLN A 1069 11.13 9.91 13.05
C GLN A 1069 10.77 10.74 14.30
N ASN A 1070 10.18 10.13 15.32
CA ASN A 1070 10.01 10.74 16.66
C ASN A 1070 11.23 10.47 17.56
N ASP A 1071 11.24 11.02 18.78
CA ASP A 1071 12.34 10.85 19.74
C ASP A 1071 12.55 9.37 20.11
N LEU A 1072 11.49 8.57 20.04
CA LEU A 1072 11.56 7.12 20.07
C LEU A 1072 11.83 6.55 18.67
N ALA A 1073 12.96 5.85 18.49
CA ALA A 1073 13.35 5.21 17.23
C ALA A 1073 12.26 4.28 16.63
N SER A 1074 11.39 3.72 17.48
CA SER A 1074 10.26 2.85 17.11
C SER A 1074 9.03 3.60 16.60
N GLU A 1075 8.98 4.92 16.74
CA GLU A 1075 7.86 5.75 16.32
C GLU A 1075 8.23 6.55 15.08
N VAL A 1076 7.57 6.23 13.96
CA VAL A 1076 7.74 6.95 12.71
C VAL A 1076 6.38 7.37 12.16
N PHE A 1077 6.12 8.67 12.15
CA PHE A 1077 4.91 9.25 11.58
C PHE A 1077 5.11 9.52 10.08
N THR A 1078 4.54 8.65 9.24
CA THR A 1078 4.76 8.69 7.78
C THR A 1078 3.80 9.64 7.05
N LEU A 1079 4.06 9.91 5.76
CA LEU A 1079 3.10 10.63 4.89
C LEU A 1079 1.75 9.89 4.77
N HIS A 1080 1.73 8.57 4.92
CA HIS A 1080 0.48 7.82 4.98
C HIS A 1080 -0.30 8.14 6.26
N ASN A 1081 0.39 8.19 7.41
CA ASN A 1081 -0.25 8.56 8.68
C ASN A 1081 -0.73 10.01 8.68
N ALA A 1082 -0.01 10.90 8.00
CA ALA A 1082 -0.45 12.26 7.73
C ALA A 1082 -1.77 12.29 6.98
N GLN A 1083 -1.91 11.50 5.91
CA GLN A 1083 -3.15 11.40 5.14
C GLN A 1083 -4.31 10.87 5.99
N GLU A 1084 -4.09 9.77 6.74
CA GLU A 1084 -5.10 9.20 7.65
C GLU A 1084 -5.60 10.24 8.67
N LEU A 1085 -4.66 10.98 9.27
CA LEU A 1085 -4.98 12.01 10.26
C LEU A 1085 -5.73 13.19 9.65
N VAL A 1086 -5.33 13.65 8.46
CA VAL A 1086 -6.00 14.73 7.73
C VAL A 1086 -7.41 14.33 7.36
N ASP A 1087 -7.62 13.11 6.84
CA ASP A 1087 -8.94 12.61 6.47
C ASP A 1087 -9.86 12.51 7.70
N PHE A 1088 -9.33 12.00 8.81
CA PHE A 1088 -10.06 11.98 10.08
C PHE A 1088 -10.43 13.40 10.55
N ALA A 1089 -9.45 14.30 10.63
CA ALA A 1089 -9.66 15.66 11.13
C ALA A 1089 -10.62 16.46 10.24
N ALA A 1090 -10.51 16.33 8.91
CA ALA A 1090 -11.39 17.00 7.95
C ALA A 1090 -12.85 16.58 8.12
N ASN A 1091 -13.12 15.32 8.50
CA ASN A 1091 -14.46 14.79 8.72
C ASN A 1091 -15.04 15.03 10.12
N ASN A 1092 -14.30 15.71 11.02
CA ASN A 1092 -14.72 15.93 12.40
C ASN A 1092 -14.70 17.42 12.80
N ASP A 1093 -15.87 18.04 12.91
CA ASP A 1093 -16.01 19.48 13.21
C ASP A 1093 -15.61 19.90 14.63
N TRP A 1094 -15.39 18.93 15.52
CA TRP A 1094 -14.82 19.17 16.84
C TRP A 1094 -13.29 19.26 16.83
N VAL A 1095 -12.64 18.91 15.71
CA VAL A 1095 -11.22 19.19 15.45
C VAL A 1095 -11.12 20.56 14.76
N ALA A 1096 -10.48 21.52 15.41
CA ALA A 1096 -10.33 22.89 14.90
C ALA A 1096 -8.91 23.23 14.49
N PHE A 1097 -7.93 22.44 14.92
CA PHE A 1097 -6.52 22.69 14.70
C PHE A 1097 -5.80 21.39 14.33
N ILE A 1098 -4.94 21.44 13.32
CA ILE A 1098 -3.88 20.45 13.15
C ILE A 1098 -2.55 21.18 12.98
N GLY A 1099 -1.48 20.58 13.46
CA GLY A 1099 -0.12 21.06 13.30
C GLY A 1099 0.84 19.88 13.19
N PHE A 1100 2.13 20.14 13.21
CA PHE A 1100 3.13 19.13 13.50
C PHE A 1100 4.42 19.75 14.03
N TRP A 1101 5.21 18.94 14.75
CA TRP A 1101 6.57 19.27 15.18
C TRP A 1101 7.60 18.67 14.20
N SER A 1102 8.31 19.45 13.40
CA SER A 1102 8.23 20.91 13.18
C SER A 1102 8.41 21.19 11.69
N LEU A 1103 8.01 22.37 11.23
CA LEU A 1103 8.16 22.81 9.84
C LEU A 1103 9.62 22.83 9.39
N ASN A 1104 10.55 23.06 10.32
CA ASN A 1104 12.00 22.98 10.07
C ASN A 1104 12.43 21.61 9.54
N ARG A 1105 11.62 20.56 9.76
CA ARG A 1105 11.88 19.15 9.39
C ARG A 1105 11.23 18.73 8.09
N ASP A 1106 10.30 19.53 7.56
CA ASP A 1106 9.50 19.19 6.38
C ASP A 1106 10.22 19.54 5.07
N ASN A 1107 11.34 18.89 4.85
CA ASN A 1107 12.21 19.13 3.72
C ASN A 1107 12.80 17.82 3.16
N SER A 1108 13.38 17.90 1.97
CA SER A 1108 14.02 16.76 1.30
C SER A 1108 15.43 16.43 1.83
N ILE A 1109 15.90 17.15 2.85
CA ILE A 1109 17.22 16.93 3.44
C ILE A 1109 17.18 15.67 4.27
N LYS A 1110 17.99 14.69 3.89
CA LYS A 1110 18.24 13.50 4.69
C LYS A 1110 19.46 13.75 5.58
N ALA A 1111 19.21 14.25 6.80
CA ALA A 1111 20.23 14.49 7.81
C ALA A 1111 19.93 13.66 9.06
N ASP A 1112 20.97 13.27 9.79
CA ASP A 1112 20.84 12.59 11.09
C ASP A 1112 20.41 13.55 12.21
N ASP A 1113 20.32 14.85 11.91
CA ASP A 1113 19.86 15.88 12.82
C ASP A 1113 18.33 16.06 12.70
N MET A 1114 17.62 15.52 13.69
CA MET A 1114 16.17 15.54 13.75
C MET A 1114 15.58 16.93 13.96
N GLU A 1115 16.37 17.95 14.30
CA GLU A 1115 15.90 19.34 14.42
C GLU A 1115 15.68 20.00 13.05
N VAL A 1116 16.35 19.48 12.01
CA VAL A 1116 16.34 20.04 10.66
C VAL A 1116 15.89 19.03 9.59
N SER A 1117 15.60 17.80 9.98
CA SER A 1117 15.12 16.73 9.07
C SER A 1117 14.05 15.89 9.76
N SER A 1118 13.07 15.44 8.99
CA SER A 1118 12.08 14.46 9.45
C SER A 1118 12.68 13.06 9.61
N GLY A 1119 13.91 12.81 9.12
CA GLY A 1119 14.53 11.49 9.19
C GLY A 1119 13.94 10.46 8.22
N ILE A 1120 12.97 10.84 7.38
CA ILE A 1120 12.37 9.98 6.35
C ILE A 1120 12.58 10.53 4.94
N VAL A 1121 12.40 9.70 3.91
CA VAL A 1121 12.48 10.17 2.51
C VAL A 1121 11.19 10.88 2.13
N GLN A 1122 11.28 12.17 1.81
CA GLN A 1122 10.15 13.02 1.43
C GLN A 1122 10.59 14.15 0.47
N GLY A 1123 9.62 14.83 -0.15
CA GLY A 1123 9.87 16.09 -0.86
C GLY A 1123 9.92 17.29 0.09
N ASP A 1124 10.37 18.43 -0.43
CA ASP A 1124 10.23 19.70 0.28
C ASP A 1124 8.73 20.00 0.51
N TRP A 1125 8.37 20.33 1.75
CA TRP A 1125 7.00 20.69 2.14
C TRP A 1125 5.95 19.58 1.97
N ALA A 1126 6.37 18.31 1.91
CA ALA A 1126 5.47 17.19 1.63
C ALA A 1126 4.38 17.02 2.70
N PHE A 1127 4.75 17.10 3.99
CA PHE A 1127 3.76 17.05 5.07
C PHE A 1127 2.89 18.30 5.08
N SER A 1128 3.49 19.48 4.90
CA SER A 1128 2.78 20.75 4.84
C SER A 1128 1.72 20.77 3.75
N THR A 1129 2.03 20.21 2.58
CA THR A 1129 1.10 20.15 1.45
C THR A 1129 -0.08 19.24 1.76
N LEU A 1130 0.15 18.09 2.41
CA LEU A 1130 -0.92 17.19 2.82
C LEU A 1130 -1.81 17.81 3.90
N PHE A 1131 -1.19 18.35 4.96
CA PHE A 1131 -1.93 18.96 6.08
C PHE A 1131 -2.66 20.24 5.67
N ALA A 1132 -2.18 20.97 4.66
CA ALA A 1132 -2.84 22.19 4.18
C ALA A 1132 -4.27 21.95 3.67
N VAL A 1133 -4.62 20.73 3.25
CA VAL A 1133 -5.98 20.36 2.84
C VAL A 1133 -7.00 20.57 3.96
N PHE A 1134 -6.61 20.43 5.23
CA PHE A 1134 -7.51 20.64 6.36
C PHE A 1134 -7.97 22.10 6.52
N GLY A 1135 -7.17 23.06 6.05
CA GLY A 1135 -7.46 24.49 6.15
C GLY A 1135 -8.21 25.08 4.94
N LEU A 1136 -8.51 24.25 3.92
CA LEU A 1136 -9.25 24.60 2.71
C LEU A 1136 -10.72 24.16 2.83
#